data_AF-A0A7C1A4W5-F1
#
_entry.id   AF-A0A7C1A4W5-F1
#
_cell.length_a   1.000
_cell.length_b   1.000
_cell.length_c   1.000
_cell.angle_alpha   90.00
_cell.angle_beta   90.00
_cell.angle_gamma   90.00
#
_symmetry.space_group_name_H-M   'P 1'
#
loop_
_entity.id
_entity.type
_entity.pdbx_description
1 polymer ?
#
loop_
_entity_poly.entity_id
_entity_poly.type
_entity_poly.pdbx_seq_one_letter_code
_entity_poly.pdbx_strand_id
1 'polypeptide(L)'
;MLNLFYKLNFKNIRRQNSFNLLKIILVVLISIAFFAFTSNAFGEITLIKQLIEPDDILLKELEVTPSVPAYPLPLSTTKIINYKNFLEKIQLSPEALSLLKNNGFVVIPTPLDIAEREIFLMSSRQNACPKDDFVAYYNAIGDKDLPIFITTDSLLHYYHIFFDTTLMKLERDLFYKDIWAVSKNLLEESLKEYYKSSGDLKEAAKRNVAYLSVGLELLKPKINQIMSEETLKEEYCHPEMDPEVCKMFIEGVKQSYGDKASFKYFSETEYNQYSFEVPNLVKDLVQKEIELIEEHKSWEYSPLFIYQEDYSQYVPRGHYVKSEKLKNYFKTLMWYGRITALIGGSPLLSPGESICTGGIGGIISEYDARIQTLQAFLLTNQFSQSQDLQERWNRIYAITSFLVGFSDDLGPTEYSEVLKKLFKDEVNSQEIEENYLELKETILDFPYNPKIYSGLGACELLMPCPPLTEKEIQALILQAKELLGKTKGFRLMGQRFTLDSWLFSEIVSPYSGEYVGPKPPLPTEEKPFTFTWDDIYAEYRKDRPFTWVKTEVQACPPPAMREVKGFPRGLDLMALLGSERAKEILESSGDTQYSDYEKKFTELKKEVDSFSKRNWSKNLYLNWLYVLKSLWDEFGYGYPTFMQTE
;
A
#
# COMPACT_ATOMS: atom_id res chain seq x y z
N MET A 1 16.31 -36.90 -13.90
CA MET A 1 17.59 -37.59 -14.20
C MET A 1 17.61 -39.06 -13.73
N LEU A 2 16.47 -39.77 -13.79
CA LEU A 2 16.36 -41.18 -13.36
C LEU A 2 15.95 -42.15 -14.49
N ASN A 3 15.86 -41.66 -15.73
CA ASN A 3 15.55 -42.48 -16.91
C ASN A 3 16.73 -42.68 -17.87
N LEU A 4 17.94 -42.26 -17.48
CA LEU A 4 19.15 -42.41 -18.31
C LEU A 4 20.06 -43.57 -17.87
N PHE A 5 19.82 -44.20 -16.72
CA PHE A 5 20.71 -45.21 -16.13
C PHE A 5 20.38 -46.67 -16.49
N TYR A 6 19.25 -46.93 -17.15
CA TYR A 6 18.81 -48.31 -17.44
C TYR A 6 19.33 -48.88 -18.78
N LYS A 7 20.25 -48.19 -19.47
CA LYS A 7 20.71 -48.57 -20.83
C LYS A 7 22.23 -48.63 -21.04
N LEU A 8 23.01 -48.97 -20.01
CA LEU A 8 24.44 -49.23 -20.18
C LEU A 8 24.82 -50.66 -19.79
N ASN A 9 25.00 -51.48 -20.81
CA ASN A 9 25.39 -52.88 -20.76
C ASN A 9 26.93 -52.98 -20.71
N PHE A 10 27.53 -53.15 -19.53
CA PHE A 10 28.99 -53.27 -19.38
C PHE A 10 29.43 -54.74 -19.41
N LYS A 11 29.47 -55.33 -20.61
CA LYS A 11 30.34 -56.48 -20.91
C LYS A 11 31.59 -55.95 -21.62
N ASN A 12 32.76 -56.20 -21.04
CA ASN A 12 34.12 -55.87 -21.51
C ASN A 12 34.74 -54.52 -21.10
N ILE A 13 35.14 -54.39 -19.83
CA ILE A 13 36.25 -53.50 -19.45
C ILE A 13 37.27 -54.28 -18.62
N ARG A 14 38.53 -54.27 -19.10
CA ARG A 14 39.71 -54.95 -18.53
C ARG A 14 40.02 -54.46 -17.10
N ARG A 15 40.43 -55.42 -16.26
CA ARG A 15 40.59 -55.37 -14.79
C ARG A 15 41.70 -54.45 -14.25
N GLN A 16 42.27 -53.53 -15.04
CA GLN A 16 43.41 -52.70 -14.63
C GLN A 16 43.13 -51.19 -14.60
N ASN A 17 42.03 -50.72 -15.21
CA ASN A 17 41.58 -49.32 -15.13
C ASN A 17 40.44 -49.08 -14.12
N SER A 18 39.92 -50.14 -13.48
CA SER A 18 38.86 -50.02 -12.48
C SER A 18 39.32 -49.36 -11.18
N PHE A 19 40.60 -49.47 -10.81
CA PHE A 19 41.11 -48.90 -9.55
C PHE A 19 41.27 -47.38 -9.58
N ASN A 20 41.67 -46.80 -10.72
CA ASN A 20 41.75 -45.34 -10.87
C ASN A 20 40.36 -44.73 -11.06
N LEU A 21 39.46 -45.41 -11.77
CA LEU A 21 38.08 -44.97 -11.88
C LEU A 21 37.35 -45.02 -10.52
N LEU A 22 37.58 -46.06 -9.71
CA LEU A 22 37.04 -46.12 -8.34
C LEU A 22 37.60 -45.01 -7.46
N LYS A 23 38.89 -44.66 -7.56
CA LYS A 23 39.47 -43.55 -6.80
C LYS A 23 38.92 -42.19 -7.22
N ILE A 24 38.71 -41.97 -8.52
CA ILE A 24 38.10 -40.73 -9.02
C ILE A 24 36.63 -40.65 -8.60
N ILE A 25 35.88 -41.76 -8.69
CA ILE A 25 34.49 -41.82 -8.22
C ILE A 25 34.42 -41.63 -6.70
N LEU A 26 35.37 -42.17 -5.93
CA LEU A 26 35.43 -42.00 -4.47
C LEU A 26 35.81 -40.56 -4.08
N VAL A 27 36.73 -39.92 -4.80
CA VAL A 27 37.07 -38.50 -4.57
C VAL A 27 35.91 -37.59 -4.98
N VAL A 28 35.22 -37.89 -6.09
CA VAL A 28 34.02 -37.15 -6.50
C VAL A 28 32.86 -37.39 -5.52
N LEU A 29 32.67 -38.61 -5.01
CA LEU A 29 31.66 -38.91 -3.98
C LEU A 29 32.01 -38.30 -2.62
N ILE A 30 33.29 -38.22 -2.25
CA ILE A 30 33.73 -37.54 -1.01
C ILE A 30 33.59 -36.02 -1.18
N SER A 31 33.88 -35.45 -2.35
CA SER A 31 33.65 -34.01 -2.61
C SER A 31 32.16 -33.66 -2.71
N ILE A 32 31.33 -34.53 -3.29
CA ILE A 32 29.87 -34.39 -3.31
C ILE A 32 29.29 -34.61 -1.91
N ALA A 33 29.84 -35.54 -1.11
CA ALA A 33 29.47 -35.71 0.29
C ALA A 33 29.93 -34.53 1.14
N PHE A 34 31.09 -33.90 0.86
CA PHE A 34 31.55 -32.70 1.56
C PHE A 34 30.69 -31.49 1.20
N PHE A 35 30.26 -31.34 -0.06
CA PHE A 35 29.29 -30.31 -0.48
C PHE A 35 27.85 -30.60 -0.02
N ALA A 36 27.47 -31.87 0.15
CA ALA A 36 26.16 -32.26 0.68
C ALA A 36 26.10 -32.26 2.22
N PHE A 37 27.24 -32.34 2.91
CA PHE A 37 27.32 -32.22 4.38
C PHE A 37 27.63 -30.81 4.89
N THR A 38 28.03 -29.87 4.04
CA THR A 38 28.09 -28.43 4.42
C THR A 38 26.82 -27.65 4.04
N SER A 39 25.87 -28.26 3.33
CA SER A 39 24.60 -27.61 2.96
C SER A 39 23.39 -28.03 3.82
N ASN A 40 23.55 -28.95 4.79
CA ASN A 40 22.46 -29.44 5.63
C ASN A 40 22.62 -29.17 7.14
N ALA A 41 23.45 -28.19 7.51
CA ALA A 41 23.51 -27.67 8.90
C ALA A 41 22.90 -26.27 9.04
N PHE A 42 22.30 -25.73 7.98
CA PHE A 42 21.43 -24.57 8.06
C PHE A 42 20.03 -25.06 7.71
N GLY A 43 19.18 -25.25 8.72
CA GLY A 43 17.76 -25.35 8.45
C GLY A 43 17.36 -24.08 7.70
N GLU A 44 16.94 -24.21 6.44
CA GLU A 44 16.15 -23.18 5.78
C GLU A 44 14.86 -23.05 6.57
N ILE A 45 14.87 -22.23 7.61
CA ILE A 45 13.65 -21.69 8.18
C ILE A 45 13.19 -20.66 7.16
N THR A 46 12.41 -21.12 6.18
CA THR A 46 11.62 -20.21 5.35
C THR A 46 10.58 -19.63 6.29
N LEU A 47 10.87 -18.47 6.88
CA LEU A 47 9.85 -17.72 7.59
C LEU A 47 8.85 -17.32 6.52
N ILE A 48 7.71 -18.02 6.42
CA ILE A 48 6.63 -17.63 5.53
C ILE A 48 5.64 -16.90 6.41
N LYS A 49 5.49 -15.59 6.20
CA LYS A 49 4.42 -14.84 6.83
C LYS A 49 3.09 -15.46 6.39
N GLN A 50 2.39 -16.13 7.31
CA GLN A 50 1.16 -16.87 7.02
C GLN A 50 0.04 -16.44 7.97
N LEU A 51 -1.16 -16.27 7.42
CA LEU A 51 -2.40 -15.97 8.14
C LEU A 51 -3.30 -17.22 8.18
N ILE A 52 -4.36 -17.17 9.00
CA ILE A 52 -5.39 -18.22 9.18
C ILE A 52 -5.96 -18.68 7.83
N GLU A 53 -6.32 -19.96 7.70
CA GLU A 53 -6.64 -20.57 6.42
C GLU A 53 -8.12 -20.40 6.03
N PRO A 54 -8.44 -20.21 4.75
CA PRO A 54 -9.82 -20.02 4.28
C PRO A 54 -10.66 -21.29 4.42
N ASP A 55 -9.99 -22.45 4.34
CA ASP A 55 -10.60 -23.76 4.52
C ASP A 55 -11.04 -23.98 5.98
N ASP A 56 -10.58 -23.14 6.92
CA ASP A 56 -11.09 -23.09 8.30
C ASP A 56 -12.51 -22.47 8.37
N ILE A 57 -12.94 -21.77 7.32
CA ILE A 57 -14.28 -21.20 7.18
C ILE A 57 -15.06 -22.04 6.18
N LEU A 58 -15.80 -23.02 6.68
CA LEU A 58 -16.71 -23.86 5.89
C LEU A 58 -17.87 -23.05 5.32
N LEU A 59 -17.65 -22.41 4.17
CA LEU A 59 -18.73 -21.87 3.34
C LEU A 59 -19.19 -22.98 2.39
N LYS A 60 -20.38 -23.52 2.65
CA LYS A 60 -21.05 -24.40 1.71
C LYS A 60 -21.36 -23.59 0.45
N GLU A 61 -20.80 -23.96 -0.70
CA GLU A 61 -21.15 -23.33 -1.98
C GLU A 61 -22.66 -23.50 -2.21
N LEU A 62 -23.35 -22.36 -2.35
CA LEU A 62 -24.77 -22.33 -2.66
C LEU A 62 -24.91 -22.37 -4.18
N GLU A 63 -25.31 -23.52 -4.72
CA GLU A 63 -25.67 -23.62 -6.13
C GLU A 63 -27.03 -22.94 -6.35
N VAL A 64 -27.02 -21.82 -7.06
CA VAL A 64 -28.25 -21.11 -7.47
C VAL A 64 -28.39 -21.24 -8.98
N THR A 65 -29.49 -21.85 -9.43
CA THR A 65 -29.84 -21.87 -10.86
C THR A 65 -30.81 -20.72 -11.14
N PRO A 66 -30.39 -19.68 -11.89
CA PRO A 66 -31.24 -18.55 -12.21
C PRO A 66 -32.39 -19.01 -13.14
N SER A 67 -33.61 -18.51 -12.90
CA SER A 67 -34.82 -18.89 -13.64
C SER A 67 -35.77 -17.71 -13.81
N VAL A 68 -35.21 -16.53 -14.11
CA VAL A 68 -35.96 -15.32 -14.42
C VAL A 68 -36.64 -15.49 -15.78
N PRO A 69 -37.96 -15.28 -15.89
CA PRO A 69 -38.65 -15.32 -17.17
C PRO A 69 -38.11 -14.26 -18.14
N ALA A 70 -37.72 -14.68 -19.34
CA ALA A 70 -37.26 -13.78 -20.39
C ALA A 70 -38.41 -12.93 -20.96
N TYR A 71 -38.08 -11.74 -21.45
CA TYR A 71 -39.02 -10.88 -22.17
C TYR A 71 -38.47 -10.50 -23.55
N PRO A 72 -39.32 -10.32 -24.57
CA PRO A 72 -38.86 -9.95 -25.90
C PRO A 72 -38.49 -8.47 -25.97
N LEU A 73 -37.45 -8.16 -26.76
CA LEU A 73 -37.09 -6.81 -27.17
C LEU A 73 -37.58 -6.57 -28.62
N PRO A 74 -38.01 -5.33 -28.97
CA PRO A 74 -38.16 -4.17 -28.09
C PRO A 74 -39.30 -4.30 -27.05
N LEU A 75 -39.13 -3.67 -25.88
CA LEU A 75 -40.11 -3.72 -24.79
C LEU A 75 -41.48 -3.18 -25.21
N SER A 76 -42.51 -3.95 -24.87
CA SER A 76 -43.89 -3.50 -24.95
C SER A 76 -44.28 -2.80 -23.64
N THR A 77 -44.28 -1.47 -23.65
CA THR A 77 -44.57 -0.64 -22.46
C THR A 77 -45.96 -0.88 -21.88
N THR A 78 -46.90 -1.38 -22.67
CA THR A 78 -48.25 -1.76 -22.21
C THR A 78 -48.27 -3.03 -21.37
N LYS A 79 -47.22 -3.86 -21.41
CA LYS A 79 -47.07 -5.07 -20.59
C LYS A 79 -46.41 -4.79 -19.23
N ILE A 80 -45.88 -3.58 -19.02
CA ILE A 80 -45.19 -3.21 -17.78
C ILE A 80 -46.23 -2.61 -16.82
N ILE A 81 -46.51 -3.33 -15.72
CA ILE A 81 -47.62 -3.04 -14.79
C ILE A 81 -47.52 -1.63 -14.20
N ASN A 82 -46.33 -1.21 -13.78
CA ASN A 82 -46.09 0.07 -13.11
C ASN A 82 -45.62 1.19 -14.04
N TYR A 83 -45.67 1.00 -15.37
CA TYR A 83 -45.05 1.93 -16.34
C TYR A 83 -45.56 3.36 -16.23
N LYS A 84 -46.89 3.55 -16.16
CA LYS A 84 -47.51 4.88 -16.06
C LYS A 84 -47.14 5.57 -14.74
N ASN A 85 -47.29 4.86 -13.63
CA ASN A 85 -46.95 5.35 -12.29
C ASN A 85 -45.46 5.76 -12.20
N PHE A 86 -44.56 4.97 -12.80
CA PHE A 86 -43.14 5.31 -12.86
C PHE A 86 -42.90 6.60 -13.67
N LEU A 87 -43.48 6.72 -14.87
CA LEU A 87 -43.27 7.90 -15.73
C LEU A 87 -43.86 9.20 -15.18
N GLU A 88 -44.91 9.11 -14.36
CA GLU A 88 -45.45 10.28 -13.64
C GLU A 88 -44.44 10.84 -12.63
N LYS A 89 -43.59 9.97 -12.04
CA LYS A 89 -42.60 10.32 -11.02
C LYS A 89 -41.20 10.59 -11.61
N ILE A 90 -40.84 9.90 -12.69
CA ILE A 90 -39.55 9.99 -13.39
C ILE A 90 -39.80 10.16 -14.89
N GLN A 91 -39.68 11.39 -15.37
CA GLN A 91 -39.85 11.67 -16.80
C GLN A 91 -38.59 11.24 -17.57
N LEU A 92 -38.79 10.42 -18.60
CA LEU A 92 -37.71 9.96 -19.48
C LEU A 92 -37.70 10.78 -20.77
N SER A 93 -36.50 11.15 -21.24
CA SER A 93 -36.35 11.80 -22.55
C SER A 93 -36.75 10.83 -23.69
N PRO A 94 -37.09 11.33 -24.89
CA PRO A 94 -37.37 10.49 -26.04
C PRO A 94 -36.23 9.50 -26.36
N GLU A 95 -34.98 9.93 -26.18
CA GLU A 95 -33.78 9.11 -26.37
C GLU A 95 -33.71 8.00 -25.32
N ALA A 96 -33.92 8.34 -24.04
CA ALA A 96 -33.93 7.37 -22.95
C ALA A 96 -35.05 6.34 -23.11
N LEU A 97 -36.24 6.76 -23.57
CA LEU A 97 -37.35 5.87 -23.89
C LEU A 97 -37.03 4.94 -25.07
N SER A 98 -36.33 5.43 -26.07
CA SER A 98 -35.87 4.63 -27.21
C SER A 98 -34.89 3.56 -26.76
N LEU A 99 -33.89 3.94 -25.95
CA LEU A 99 -32.92 3.01 -25.37
C LEU A 99 -33.59 1.96 -24.48
N LEU A 100 -34.50 2.38 -23.59
CA LEU A 100 -35.25 1.47 -22.73
C LEU A 100 -36.04 0.45 -23.55
N LYS A 101 -36.71 0.89 -24.63
CA LYS A 101 -37.44 -0.02 -25.51
C LYS A 101 -36.51 -1.01 -26.19
N ASN A 102 -35.41 -0.55 -26.77
CA ASN A 102 -34.53 -1.40 -27.57
C ASN A 102 -33.69 -2.35 -26.71
N ASN A 103 -33.26 -1.91 -25.53
CA ASN A 103 -32.28 -2.63 -24.70
C ASN A 103 -32.92 -3.28 -23.47
N GLY A 104 -34.17 -2.94 -23.14
CA GLY A 104 -34.81 -3.38 -21.90
C GLY A 104 -34.34 -2.65 -20.64
N PHE A 105 -33.35 -1.78 -20.76
CA PHE A 105 -32.74 -1.00 -19.69
C PHE A 105 -32.20 0.34 -20.22
N VAL A 106 -32.12 1.34 -19.35
CA VAL A 106 -31.50 2.64 -19.65
C VAL A 106 -30.88 3.24 -18.40
N VAL A 107 -29.70 3.85 -18.53
CA VAL A 107 -29.10 4.69 -17.49
C VAL A 107 -29.47 6.15 -17.80
N ILE A 108 -29.98 6.86 -16.80
CA ILE A 108 -30.34 8.27 -16.90
C ILE A 108 -29.61 9.07 -15.82
N PRO A 109 -29.35 10.37 -16.03
CA PRO A 109 -28.95 11.23 -14.94
C PRO A 109 -30.05 11.28 -13.87
N THR A 110 -29.66 11.37 -12.61
CA THR A 110 -30.59 11.55 -11.50
C THR A 110 -31.43 12.82 -11.71
N PRO A 111 -32.77 12.76 -11.68
CA PRO A 111 -33.62 13.94 -11.78
C PRO A 111 -33.27 15.00 -10.74
N LEU A 112 -33.28 16.29 -11.13
CA LEU A 112 -32.82 17.39 -10.27
C LEU A 112 -33.56 17.46 -8.93
N ASP A 113 -34.86 17.20 -8.93
CA ASP A 113 -35.70 17.19 -7.74
C ASP A 113 -35.40 16.04 -6.75
N ILE A 114 -34.63 15.04 -7.20
CA ILE A 114 -34.03 14.00 -6.36
C ILE A 114 -32.58 14.38 -6.03
N ALA A 115 -31.79 14.72 -7.05
CA ALA A 115 -30.36 14.99 -6.96
C ALA A 115 -29.99 16.06 -5.93
N GLU A 116 -30.78 17.15 -5.87
CA GLU A 116 -30.50 18.32 -5.04
C GLU A 116 -31.22 18.31 -3.68
N ARG A 117 -31.97 17.24 -3.39
CA ARG A 117 -32.68 17.12 -2.11
C ARG A 117 -31.68 16.89 -0.99
N GLU A 118 -31.70 17.76 0.01
CA GLU A 118 -30.88 17.59 1.20
C GLU A 118 -31.54 16.58 2.15
N ILE A 119 -30.82 15.51 2.49
CA ILE A 119 -31.30 14.44 3.36
C ILE A 119 -30.34 14.30 4.53
N PHE A 120 -30.87 14.45 5.75
CA PHE A 120 -30.11 14.17 6.96
C PHE A 120 -29.94 12.66 7.14
N LEU A 121 -28.70 12.18 7.02
CA LEU A 121 -28.40 10.76 7.21
C LEU A 121 -28.02 10.49 8.66
N MET A 122 -28.79 9.62 9.32
CA MET A 122 -28.52 9.27 10.71
C MET A 122 -27.17 8.56 10.91
N SER A 123 -26.71 7.82 9.89
CA SER A 123 -25.45 7.07 9.91
C SER A 123 -24.22 7.98 9.95
N SER A 124 -24.22 9.06 9.17
CA SER A 124 -23.11 10.04 9.11
C SER A 124 -23.34 11.26 10.00
N ARG A 125 -24.58 11.48 10.48
CA ARG A 125 -25.03 12.72 11.15
C ARG A 125 -24.75 13.98 10.33
N GLN A 126 -24.83 13.84 9.01
CA GLN A 126 -24.59 14.91 8.07
C GLN A 126 -25.72 14.92 7.04
N ASN A 127 -25.97 16.11 6.50
CA ASN A 127 -26.78 16.26 5.32
C ASN A 127 -26.01 15.75 4.10
N ALA A 128 -26.70 15.00 3.25
CA ALA A 128 -26.14 14.47 2.02
C ALA A 128 -27.13 14.65 0.86
N CYS A 129 -26.60 14.82 -0.34
CA CYS A 129 -27.37 14.95 -1.57
C CYS A 129 -27.37 13.60 -2.32
N PRO A 130 -28.53 13.09 -2.78
CA PRO A 130 -28.65 11.87 -3.59
C PRO A 130 -27.75 11.77 -4.82
N LYS A 131 -27.31 12.89 -5.39
CA LYS A 131 -26.37 12.90 -6.52
C LYS A 131 -24.94 12.47 -6.13
N ASP A 132 -24.59 12.65 -4.86
CA ASP A 132 -23.24 12.42 -4.32
C ASP A 132 -23.21 11.28 -3.29
N ASP A 133 -24.36 10.86 -2.76
CA ASP A 133 -24.47 9.84 -1.72
C ASP A 133 -25.55 8.79 -2.04
N PHE A 134 -25.12 7.53 -2.04
CA PHE A 134 -25.94 6.37 -2.38
C PHE A 134 -27.04 6.07 -1.37
N VAL A 135 -26.78 6.30 -0.07
CA VAL A 135 -27.77 6.11 1.00
C VAL A 135 -28.84 7.20 0.93
N ALA A 136 -28.42 8.44 0.67
CA ALA A 136 -29.34 9.54 0.42
C ALA A 136 -30.22 9.25 -0.81
N TYR A 137 -29.65 8.71 -1.88
CA TYR A 137 -30.40 8.32 -3.07
C TYR A 137 -31.50 7.31 -2.77
N TYR A 138 -31.19 6.23 -2.04
CA TYR A 138 -32.19 5.23 -1.64
C TYR A 138 -33.30 5.80 -0.74
N ASN A 139 -32.96 6.69 0.20
CA ASN A 139 -33.98 7.37 1.00
C ASN A 139 -34.88 8.25 0.12
N ALA A 140 -34.30 9.02 -0.80
CA ALA A 140 -35.02 9.94 -1.66
C ALA A 140 -36.02 9.23 -2.58
N ILE A 141 -35.62 8.12 -3.19
CA ILE A 141 -36.51 7.33 -4.07
C ILE A 141 -37.54 6.52 -3.27
N GLY A 142 -37.19 6.08 -2.05
CA GLY A 142 -38.10 5.39 -1.14
C GLY A 142 -39.28 6.29 -0.75
N ASP A 143 -39.03 7.54 -0.41
CA ASP A 143 -40.07 8.55 -0.11
C ASP A 143 -41.01 8.79 -1.29
N LYS A 144 -40.52 8.61 -2.52
CA LYS A 144 -41.32 8.74 -3.74
C LYS A 144 -42.09 7.48 -4.09
N ASP A 145 -42.00 6.41 -3.31
CA ASP A 145 -42.62 5.13 -3.60
C ASP A 145 -42.21 4.61 -5.00
N LEU A 146 -40.90 4.69 -5.28
CA LEU A 146 -40.29 4.14 -6.48
C LEU A 146 -39.63 2.78 -6.14
N PRO A 147 -39.67 1.79 -7.06
CA PRO A 147 -38.95 0.54 -6.86
C PRO A 147 -37.45 0.78 -6.65
N ILE A 148 -36.90 0.21 -5.58
CA ILE A 148 -35.46 0.27 -5.29
C ILE A 148 -34.77 -0.89 -6.00
N PHE A 149 -33.81 -0.57 -6.87
CA PHE A 149 -32.94 -1.55 -7.49
C PHE A 149 -31.68 -1.70 -6.65
N ILE A 150 -31.49 -2.85 -6.04
CA ILE A 150 -30.31 -3.16 -5.21
C ILE A 150 -29.26 -3.82 -6.10
N THR A 151 -28.15 -3.12 -6.33
CA THR A 151 -27.00 -3.66 -7.05
C THR A 151 -25.99 -4.32 -6.12
N THR A 152 -25.05 -5.06 -6.70
CA THR A 152 -23.83 -5.54 -6.02
C THR A 152 -23.05 -4.40 -5.35
N ASP A 153 -23.14 -3.18 -5.87
CA ASP A 153 -22.50 -1.99 -5.28
C ASP A 153 -22.94 -1.76 -3.83
N SER A 154 -24.18 -2.11 -3.47
CA SER A 154 -24.67 -1.99 -2.08
C SER A 154 -23.89 -2.90 -1.13
N LEU A 155 -23.60 -4.14 -1.56
CA LEU A 155 -22.82 -5.10 -0.79
C LEU A 155 -21.35 -4.70 -0.74
N LEU A 156 -20.80 -4.28 -1.88
CA LEU A 156 -19.43 -3.76 -1.99
C LEU A 156 -19.23 -2.54 -1.09
N HIS A 157 -20.17 -1.59 -1.09
CA HIS A 157 -20.14 -0.41 -0.25
C HIS A 157 -20.21 -0.76 1.25
N TYR A 158 -21.11 -1.67 1.63
CA TYR A 158 -21.22 -2.11 3.03
C TYR A 158 -19.91 -2.75 3.51
N TYR A 159 -19.30 -3.61 2.68
CA TYR A 159 -18.02 -4.22 2.99
C TYR A 159 -16.92 -3.16 3.17
N HIS A 160 -16.85 -2.16 2.29
CA HIS A 160 -15.91 -1.05 2.41
C HIS A 160 -16.10 -0.26 3.72
N ILE A 161 -17.35 0.06 4.09
CA ILE A 161 -17.65 0.72 5.38
C ILE A 161 -17.22 -0.15 6.55
N PHE A 162 -17.52 -1.45 6.51
CA PHE A 162 -17.14 -2.39 7.56
C PHE A 162 -15.62 -2.43 7.74
N PHE A 163 -14.87 -2.53 6.63
CA PHE A 163 -13.41 -2.51 6.62
C PHE A 163 -12.86 -1.21 7.23
N ASP A 164 -13.27 -0.05 6.69
CA ASP A 164 -12.82 1.28 7.11
C ASP A 164 -13.11 1.51 8.60
N THR A 165 -14.34 1.24 9.03
CA THR A 165 -14.78 1.47 10.41
C THR A 165 -14.06 0.56 11.39
N THR A 166 -13.81 -0.70 11.02
CA THR A 166 -13.09 -1.66 11.86
C THR A 166 -11.64 -1.21 12.04
N LEU A 167 -10.96 -0.88 10.95
CA LEU A 167 -9.58 -0.41 11.00
C LEU A 167 -9.45 0.89 11.81
N MET A 168 -10.29 1.89 11.52
CA MET A 168 -10.34 3.17 12.24
C MET A 168 -10.48 2.98 13.75
N LYS A 169 -11.41 2.12 14.19
CA LYS A 169 -11.63 1.85 15.61
C LYS A 169 -10.42 1.15 16.25
N LEU A 170 -9.85 0.15 15.58
CA LEU A 170 -8.65 -0.54 16.07
C LEU A 170 -7.47 0.42 16.22
N GLU A 171 -7.22 1.25 15.21
CA GLU A 171 -6.14 2.23 15.19
C GLU A 171 -6.25 3.22 16.35
N ARG A 172 -7.45 3.80 16.52
CA ARG A 172 -7.72 4.79 17.57
C ARG A 172 -7.72 4.20 18.98
N ASP A 173 -8.40 3.07 19.18
CA ASP A 173 -8.75 2.58 20.52
C ASP A 173 -7.76 1.56 21.07
N LEU A 174 -7.05 0.86 20.19
CA LEU A 174 -6.12 -0.22 20.55
C LEU A 174 -4.69 0.11 20.13
N PHE A 175 -4.44 0.29 18.83
CA PHE A 175 -3.08 0.40 18.30
C PHE A 175 -2.37 1.68 18.74
N TYR A 176 -3.09 2.79 18.92
CA TYR A 176 -2.51 4.02 19.47
C TYR A 176 -1.82 3.79 20.82
N LYS A 177 -2.46 3.05 21.73
CA LYS A 177 -1.89 2.72 23.04
C LYS A 177 -0.65 1.83 22.89
N ASP A 178 -0.70 0.88 21.97
CA ASP A 178 0.36 -0.09 21.78
C ASP A 178 1.59 0.53 21.13
N ILE A 179 1.41 1.36 20.10
CA ILE A 179 2.53 2.02 19.44
C ILE A 179 3.18 3.03 20.40
N TRP A 180 2.41 3.74 21.22
CA TRP A 180 2.96 4.58 22.28
C TRP A 180 3.85 3.79 23.24
N ALA A 181 3.38 2.65 23.74
CA ALA A 181 4.12 1.82 24.68
C ALA A 181 5.38 1.22 24.04
N VAL A 182 5.28 0.73 22.80
CA VAL A 182 6.43 0.23 22.03
C VAL A 182 7.48 1.31 21.86
N SER A 183 7.09 2.50 21.38
CA SER A 183 8.00 3.61 21.15
C SER A 183 8.68 4.10 22.43
N LYS A 184 7.91 4.21 23.53
CA LYS A 184 8.42 4.68 24.82
C LYS A 184 9.42 3.70 25.44
N ASN A 185 9.09 2.41 25.48
CA ASN A 185 9.99 1.39 26.01
C ASN A 185 11.29 1.30 25.18
N LEU A 186 11.18 1.31 23.84
CA LEU A 186 12.37 1.32 22.97
C LEU A 186 13.21 2.59 23.17
N LEU A 187 12.59 3.75 23.44
CA LEU A 187 13.30 5.01 23.69
C LEU A 187 14.11 4.90 24.97
N GLU A 188 13.50 4.40 26.04
CA GLU A 188 14.15 4.20 27.34
C GLU A 188 15.36 3.26 27.23
N GLU A 189 15.22 2.14 26.51
CA GLU A 189 16.36 1.23 26.27
C GLU A 189 17.44 1.86 25.37
N SER A 190 17.03 2.61 24.35
CA SER A 190 17.98 3.33 23.47
C SER A 190 18.78 4.40 24.23
N LEU A 191 18.16 5.06 25.22
CA LEU A 191 18.85 6.00 26.11
C LEU A 191 19.88 5.30 26.99
N LYS A 192 19.54 4.14 27.57
CA LYS A 192 20.49 3.33 28.34
C LYS A 192 21.67 2.89 27.46
N GLU A 193 21.38 2.46 26.23
CA GLU A 193 22.40 2.09 25.24
C GLU A 193 23.32 3.26 24.92
N TYR A 194 22.79 4.46 24.70
CA TYR A 194 23.57 5.66 24.40
C TYR A 194 24.58 6.03 25.50
N TYR A 195 24.20 5.90 26.78
CA TYR A 195 25.08 6.26 27.89
C TYR A 195 26.15 5.21 28.19
N LYS A 196 25.92 3.93 27.86
CA LYS A 196 26.90 2.86 28.09
C LYS A 196 27.87 2.63 26.93
N SER A 197 27.49 3.01 25.71
CA SER A 197 28.26 2.75 24.49
C SER A 197 29.22 3.88 24.10
N SER A 198 30.11 3.60 23.14
CA SER A 198 31.02 4.55 22.51
C SER A 198 31.10 4.30 21.00
N GLY A 199 31.77 5.17 20.24
CA GLY A 199 31.97 4.97 18.80
C GLY A 199 30.66 4.87 18.01
N ASP A 200 30.62 3.94 17.04
CA ASP A 200 29.49 3.75 16.13
C ASP A 200 28.23 3.31 16.86
N LEU A 201 28.35 2.48 17.90
CA LEU A 201 27.22 2.06 18.74
C LEU A 201 26.57 3.24 19.44
N LYS A 202 27.36 4.21 19.92
CA LYS A 202 26.82 5.41 20.56
C LYS A 202 26.08 6.30 19.57
N GLU A 203 26.62 6.44 18.37
CA GLU A 203 25.96 7.19 17.31
C GLU A 203 24.67 6.50 16.85
N ALA A 204 24.68 5.17 16.68
CA ALA A 204 23.49 4.40 16.38
C ALA A 204 22.42 4.53 17.48
N ALA A 205 22.80 4.38 18.76
CA ALA A 205 21.89 4.57 19.87
C ALA A 205 21.31 6.00 19.93
N LYS A 206 22.13 7.03 19.68
CA LYS A 206 21.69 8.42 19.59
C LYS A 206 20.63 8.61 18.51
N ARG A 207 20.84 8.03 17.31
CA ARG A 207 19.88 8.13 16.21
C ARG A 207 18.58 7.37 16.51
N ASN A 208 18.64 6.22 17.20
CA ASN A 208 17.45 5.53 17.72
C ASN A 208 16.67 6.40 18.73
N VAL A 209 17.38 7.08 19.65
CA VAL A 209 16.76 8.03 20.59
C VAL A 209 16.03 9.14 19.83
N ALA A 210 16.62 9.71 18.78
CA ALA A 210 15.98 10.72 17.93
C ALA A 210 14.76 10.14 17.19
N TYR A 211 14.93 9.00 16.51
CA TYR A 211 13.90 8.32 15.72
C TYR A 211 12.64 8.02 16.53
N LEU A 212 12.81 7.52 17.76
CA LEU A 212 11.70 7.19 18.64
C LEU A 212 11.08 8.44 19.29
N SER A 213 11.90 9.47 19.58
CA SER A 213 11.40 10.75 20.09
C SER A 213 10.54 11.48 19.06
N VAL A 214 10.87 11.44 17.77
CA VAL A 214 10.00 11.99 16.70
C VAL A 214 8.64 11.29 16.72
N GLY A 215 8.62 9.96 16.73
CA GLY A 215 7.36 9.21 16.74
C GLY A 215 6.50 9.47 18.00
N LEU A 216 7.12 9.61 19.17
CA LEU A 216 6.42 9.98 20.41
C LEU A 216 5.91 11.42 20.40
N GLU A 217 6.66 12.37 19.84
CA GLU A 217 6.22 13.77 19.72
C GLU A 217 5.03 13.90 18.76
N LEU A 218 4.98 13.09 17.70
CA LEU A 218 3.83 13.00 16.80
C LEU A 218 2.61 12.36 17.47
N LEU A 219 2.80 11.37 18.35
CA LEU A 219 1.70 10.79 19.11
C LEU A 219 1.15 11.77 20.14
N LYS A 220 2.04 12.44 20.87
CA LYS A 220 1.73 13.30 22.01
C LYS A 220 0.62 14.32 21.69
N PRO A 221 -0.50 14.31 22.43
CA PRO A 221 -1.57 15.27 22.21
C PRO A 221 -1.13 16.70 22.55
N LYS A 222 -1.56 17.65 21.71
CA LYS A 222 -1.36 19.09 21.91
C LYS A 222 -2.54 19.67 22.69
N ILE A 223 -2.36 20.84 23.31
CA ILE A 223 -3.38 21.44 24.18
C ILE A 223 -4.69 21.76 23.44
N ASN A 224 -4.59 22.11 22.15
CA ASN A 224 -5.74 22.36 21.26
C ASN A 224 -6.42 21.08 20.75
N GLN A 225 -5.92 19.90 21.14
CA GLN A 225 -6.50 18.59 20.79
C GLN A 225 -7.28 17.95 21.94
N ILE A 226 -7.33 18.62 23.11
CA ILE A 226 -8.05 18.16 24.30
C ILE A 226 -9.52 18.61 24.20
N MET A 227 -10.45 17.76 24.64
CA MET A 227 -11.86 18.11 24.68
C MET A 227 -12.10 19.27 25.67
N SER A 228 -12.76 20.31 25.18
CA SER A 228 -13.32 21.42 25.95
C SER A 228 -14.84 21.48 25.78
N GLU A 229 -15.52 22.34 26.55
CA GLU A 229 -16.96 22.55 26.36
C GLU A 229 -17.28 23.09 24.96
N GLU A 230 -16.43 23.95 24.41
CA GLU A 230 -16.55 24.49 23.04
C GLU A 230 -16.46 23.37 22.00
N THR A 231 -15.44 22.52 22.09
CA THR A 231 -15.27 21.41 21.12
C THR A 231 -16.40 20.38 21.18
N LEU A 232 -16.99 20.16 22.37
CA LEU A 232 -18.15 19.27 22.51
C LEU A 232 -19.42 19.89 21.94
N LYS A 233 -19.57 21.22 22.00
CA LYS A 233 -20.65 21.93 21.28
C LYS A 233 -20.51 21.73 19.78
N GLU A 234 -19.31 21.88 19.24
CA GLU A 234 -19.04 21.63 17.81
C GLU A 234 -19.30 20.18 17.38
N GLU A 235 -19.07 19.20 18.27
CA GLU A 235 -19.24 17.78 17.95
C GLU A 235 -20.70 17.32 18.03
N TYR A 236 -21.48 17.81 19.00
CA TYR A 236 -22.80 17.27 19.31
C TYR A 236 -23.98 18.19 18.98
N CYS A 237 -23.75 19.50 18.85
CA CYS A 237 -24.83 20.46 18.70
C CYS A 237 -24.89 21.00 17.26
N HIS A 238 -26.05 20.87 16.62
CA HIS A 238 -26.32 21.50 15.32
C HIS A 238 -26.54 23.01 15.51
N PRO A 239 -26.18 23.89 14.54
CA PRO A 239 -26.38 25.35 14.64
C PRO A 239 -27.80 25.81 15.01
N GLU A 240 -28.83 25.00 14.69
CA GLU A 240 -30.24 25.30 14.97
C GLU A 240 -30.74 24.72 16.31
N MET A 241 -29.89 24.02 17.06
CA MET A 241 -30.25 23.42 18.34
C MET A 241 -30.37 24.50 19.42
N ASP A 242 -31.41 24.41 20.25
CA ASP A 242 -31.58 25.28 21.41
C ASP A 242 -30.37 25.18 22.37
N PRO A 243 -29.81 26.31 22.85
CA PRO A 243 -28.62 26.31 23.70
C PRO A 243 -28.77 25.53 25.02
N GLU A 244 -29.95 25.55 25.65
CA GLU A 244 -30.18 24.82 26.90
C GLU A 244 -30.24 23.31 26.61
N VAL A 245 -30.90 22.92 25.51
CA VAL A 245 -30.93 21.52 25.05
C VAL A 245 -29.52 21.02 24.72
N CYS A 246 -28.72 21.81 24.01
CA CYS A 246 -27.33 21.49 23.72
C CYS A 246 -26.51 21.29 25.00
N LYS A 247 -26.65 22.20 25.97
CA LYS A 247 -25.98 22.09 27.27
C LYS A 247 -26.37 20.83 28.02
N MET A 248 -27.68 20.54 28.13
CA MET A 248 -28.18 19.31 28.74
C MET A 248 -27.64 18.05 28.05
N PHE A 249 -27.54 18.07 26.72
CA PHE A 249 -27.01 16.94 25.96
C PHE A 249 -25.52 16.72 26.27
N ILE A 250 -24.72 17.78 26.27
CA ILE A 250 -23.28 17.70 26.60
C ILE A 250 -23.07 17.22 28.04
N GLU A 251 -23.84 17.75 29.00
CA GLU A 251 -23.78 17.29 30.40
C GLU A 251 -24.14 15.80 30.51
N GLY A 252 -25.18 15.35 29.81
CA GLY A 252 -25.56 13.94 29.75
C GLY A 252 -24.50 13.03 29.13
N VAL A 253 -23.84 13.48 28.05
CA VAL A 253 -22.72 12.76 27.41
C VAL A 253 -21.53 12.68 28.36
N LYS A 254 -21.13 13.78 28.99
CA LYS A 254 -20.05 13.79 29.98
C LYS A 254 -20.35 12.85 31.15
N GLN A 255 -21.56 12.87 31.67
CA GLN A 255 -21.98 12.01 32.78
C GLN A 255 -21.97 10.53 32.38
N SER A 256 -22.39 10.20 31.15
CA SER A 256 -22.50 8.81 30.68
C SER A 256 -21.17 8.20 30.26
N TYR A 257 -20.29 9.00 29.64
CA TYR A 257 -19.10 8.50 28.96
C TYR A 257 -17.78 8.97 29.57
N GLY A 258 -17.77 9.98 30.46
CA GLY A 258 -16.57 10.48 31.12
C GLY A 258 -15.47 10.85 30.12
N ASP A 259 -14.29 10.24 30.24
CA ASP A 259 -13.15 10.44 29.33
C ASP A 259 -13.45 10.06 27.87
N LYS A 260 -14.50 9.28 27.62
CA LYS A 260 -14.94 8.90 26.27
C LYS A 260 -16.05 9.80 25.74
N ALA A 261 -16.26 10.97 26.37
CA ALA A 261 -17.30 11.91 25.97
C ALA A 261 -17.10 12.50 24.58
N SER A 262 -15.89 12.45 24.01
CA SER A 262 -15.62 12.87 22.64
C SER A 262 -15.11 11.70 21.80
N PHE A 263 -15.58 11.59 20.56
CA PHE A 263 -14.95 10.75 19.55
C PHE A 263 -13.74 11.46 18.91
N LYS A 264 -13.83 12.79 18.76
CA LYS A 264 -12.90 13.63 17.99
C LYS A 264 -11.66 14.07 18.77
N TYR A 265 -11.77 14.34 20.06
CA TYR A 265 -10.74 14.98 20.88
C TYR A 265 -10.27 14.08 22.03
N PHE A 266 -9.06 14.34 22.54
CA PHE A 266 -8.48 13.61 23.66
C PHE A 266 -9.13 14.01 25.00
N SER A 267 -9.17 13.08 25.95
CA SER A 267 -9.48 13.40 27.36
C SER A 267 -8.28 14.03 28.08
N GLU A 268 -8.55 14.68 29.22
CA GLU A 268 -7.49 15.16 30.12
C GLU A 268 -6.65 14.00 30.68
N THR A 269 -7.28 12.85 30.97
CA THR A 269 -6.58 11.62 31.36
C THR A 269 -5.61 11.15 30.28
N GLU A 270 -6.04 11.10 29.01
CA GLU A 270 -5.17 10.71 27.90
C GLU A 270 -4.06 11.72 27.65
N TYR A 271 -4.33 13.02 27.79
CA TYR A 271 -3.30 14.06 27.68
C TYR A 271 -2.17 13.85 28.69
N ASN A 272 -2.52 13.55 29.93
CA ASN A 272 -1.55 13.27 30.99
C ASN A 272 -0.86 11.90 30.79
N GLN A 273 -1.59 10.90 30.32
CA GLN A 273 -1.05 9.55 30.05
C GLN A 273 -0.02 9.57 28.91
N TYR A 274 -0.32 10.28 27.82
CA TYR A 274 0.49 10.35 26.61
C TYR A 274 1.44 11.56 26.65
N SER A 275 2.20 11.65 27.74
CA SER A 275 3.21 12.68 27.93
C SER A 275 4.62 12.10 27.99
N PHE A 276 5.56 12.81 27.37
CA PHE A 276 6.99 12.59 27.47
C PHE A 276 7.75 13.88 27.13
N GLU A 277 9.04 13.90 27.47
CA GLU A 277 9.97 14.97 27.14
C GLU A 277 11.05 14.45 26.19
N VAL A 278 11.32 15.22 25.14
CA VAL A 278 12.40 14.93 24.20
C VAL A 278 13.76 15.07 24.91
N PRO A 279 14.63 14.05 24.91
CA PRO A 279 15.94 14.14 25.54
C PRO A 279 16.80 15.26 24.94
N ASN A 280 17.46 16.06 25.80
CA ASN A 280 18.26 17.21 25.38
C ASN A 280 19.32 16.90 24.31
N LEU A 281 19.86 15.67 24.31
CA LEU A 281 20.90 15.25 23.37
C LEU A 281 20.43 15.14 21.90
N VAL A 282 19.12 15.06 21.66
CA VAL A 282 18.51 14.98 20.31
C VAL A 282 17.50 16.09 20.05
N LYS A 283 17.28 17.01 20.99
CA LYS A 283 16.19 18.01 20.94
C LYS A 283 16.16 18.79 19.62
N ASP A 284 17.31 19.30 19.17
CA ASP A 284 17.41 20.08 17.95
C ASP A 284 17.12 19.24 16.68
N LEU A 285 17.52 17.96 16.68
CA LEU A 285 17.26 17.05 15.56
C LEU A 285 15.77 16.72 15.46
N VAL A 286 15.16 16.38 16.60
CA VAL A 286 13.74 16.05 16.69
C VAL A 286 12.90 17.27 16.30
N GLN A 287 13.25 18.46 16.78
CA GLN A 287 12.52 19.68 16.42
C GLN A 287 12.52 19.92 14.91
N LYS A 288 13.68 19.83 14.25
CA LYS A 288 13.78 20.02 12.79
C LYS A 288 12.96 18.99 12.02
N GLU A 289 12.97 17.73 12.46
CA GLU A 289 12.17 16.67 11.82
C GLU A 289 10.67 16.95 11.98
N ILE A 290 10.23 17.36 13.17
CA ILE A 290 8.83 17.72 13.43
C ILE A 290 8.39 18.93 12.61
N GLU A 291 9.26 19.95 12.46
CA GLU A 291 8.98 21.11 11.61
C GLU A 291 8.73 20.68 10.15
N LEU A 292 9.57 19.82 9.59
CA LEU A 292 9.38 19.30 8.22
C LEU A 292 8.06 18.51 8.07
N ILE A 293 7.74 17.67 9.05
CA ILE A 293 6.52 16.85 9.06
C ILE A 293 5.25 17.72 9.17
N GLU A 294 5.25 18.73 10.03
CA GLU A 294 4.10 19.62 10.26
C GLU A 294 3.91 20.64 9.15
N GLU A 295 4.98 21.08 8.49
CA GLU A 295 4.91 21.95 7.31
C GLU A 295 4.44 21.21 6.05
N HIS A 296 4.42 19.88 6.07
CA HIS A 296 4.03 19.04 4.92
C HIS A 296 4.79 19.40 3.64
N LYS A 297 6.08 19.75 3.79
CA LYS A 297 6.95 20.06 2.65
C LYS A 297 7.02 18.86 1.70
N SER A 298 7.38 19.09 0.44
CA SER A 298 7.60 17.99 -0.49
C SER A 298 8.93 17.29 -0.17
N TRP A 299 9.75 17.02 -1.18
CA TRP A 299 11.05 16.38 -1.02
C TRP A 299 12.04 17.27 -0.27
N GLU A 300 12.46 16.83 0.91
CA GLU A 300 13.50 17.48 1.72
C GLU A 300 14.42 16.43 2.37
N TYR A 301 15.66 16.82 2.65
CA TYR A 301 16.62 15.94 3.33
C TYR A 301 16.28 15.77 4.81
N SER A 302 16.12 14.52 5.26
CA SER A 302 15.90 14.26 6.69
C SER A 302 17.15 14.63 7.49
N PRO A 303 17.04 15.47 8.53
CA PRO A 303 18.16 15.78 9.43
C PRO A 303 18.69 14.55 10.19
N LEU A 304 17.92 13.46 10.24
CA LEU A 304 18.28 12.24 10.94
C LEU A 304 18.76 11.11 9.99
N PHE A 305 18.08 10.94 8.86
CA PHE A 305 18.31 9.83 7.93
C PHE A 305 19.06 10.19 6.66
N ILE A 306 19.44 11.47 6.51
CA ILE A 306 20.30 12.07 5.47
C ILE A 306 19.81 11.96 4.02
N TYR A 307 18.90 11.05 3.70
CA TYR A 307 18.26 10.98 2.39
C TYR A 307 16.99 11.84 2.33
N GLN A 308 16.52 12.09 1.11
CA GLN A 308 15.28 12.84 0.89
C GLN A 308 14.05 12.02 1.26
N GLU A 309 13.13 12.65 1.98
CA GLU A 309 11.80 12.14 2.31
C GLU A 309 10.74 13.09 1.76
N ASP A 310 9.60 12.54 1.33
CA ASP A 310 8.45 13.33 0.90
C ASP A 310 7.54 13.62 2.10
N TYR A 311 7.73 14.79 2.72
CA TYR A 311 6.96 15.17 3.91
C TYR A 311 5.48 15.46 3.61
N SER A 312 5.09 15.54 2.33
CA SER A 312 3.68 15.70 1.93
C SER A 312 2.86 14.44 2.23
N GLN A 313 3.53 13.29 2.40
CA GLN A 313 2.87 12.03 2.77
C GLN A 313 2.32 12.05 4.21
N TYR A 314 2.73 13.00 5.04
CA TYR A 314 2.31 13.12 6.43
C TYR A 314 1.00 13.91 6.61
N VAL A 315 0.38 14.36 5.51
CA VAL A 315 -0.96 14.99 5.53
C VAL A 315 -2.04 13.94 5.83
N PRO A 316 -2.74 14.01 6.98
CA PRO A 316 -3.82 13.07 7.28
C PRO A 316 -4.96 13.15 6.26
N ARG A 317 -5.47 12.00 5.82
CA ARG A 317 -6.51 11.88 4.79
C ARG A 317 -7.49 10.74 5.10
N GLY A 318 -8.65 10.72 4.44
CA GLY A 318 -9.65 9.66 4.65
C GLY A 318 -10.20 9.64 6.08
N HIS A 319 -10.35 8.45 6.69
CA HIS A 319 -10.86 8.34 8.06
C HIS A 319 -9.93 8.96 9.12
N TYR A 320 -8.64 9.18 8.81
CA TYR A 320 -7.69 9.74 9.76
C TYR A 320 -8.00 11.18 10.17
N VAL A 321 -8.82 11.91 9.40
CA VAL A 321 -9.23 13.27 9.76
C VAL A 321 -10.40 13.30 10.75
N LYS A 322 -11.01 12.14 11.06
CA LYS A 322 -12.21 12.04 11.91
C LYS A 322 -11.93 12.30 13.40
N SER A 323 -10.68 12.20 13.87
CA SER A 323 -10.30 12.57 15.24
C SER A 323 -8.83 12.99 15.36
N GLU A 324 -8.49 13.79 16.36
CA GLU A 324 -7.12 14.21 16.64
C GLU A 324 -6.22 13.02 16.97
N LYS A 325 -6.76 12.00 17.64
CA LYS A 325 -6.05 10.76 17.94
C LYS A 325 -5.66 9.99 16.68
N LEU A 326 -6.54 9.94 15.69
CA LEU A 326 -6.25 9.32 14.40
C LEU A 326 -5.25 10.13 13.57
N LYS A 327 -5.30 11.47 13.62
CA LYS A 327 -4.31 12.34 12.95
C LYS A 327 -2.91 12.10 13.51
N ASN A 328 -2.77 12.07 14.84
CA ASN A 328 -1.50 11.80 15.51
C ASN A 328 -1.00 10.38 15.19
N TYR A 329 -1.88 9.37 15.26
CA TYR A 329 -1.57 7.99 14.88
C TYR A 329 -1.06 7.90 13.44
N PHE A 330 -1.76 8.52 12.49
CA PHE A 330 -1.40 8.51 11.08
C PHE A 330 0.02 9.02 10.86
N LYS A 331 0.36 10.21 11.38
CA LYS A 331 1.70 10.80 11.21
C LYS A 331 2.79 9.88 11.78
N THR A 332 2.56 9.29 12.95
CA THR A 332 3.51 8.36 13.56
C THR A 332 3.67 7.06 12.74
N LEU A 333 2.59 6.51 12.20
CA LEU A 333 2.66 5.31 11.38
C LEU A 333 3.29 5.59 10.00
N MET A 334 3.09 6.80 9.46
CA MET A 334 3.83 7.26 8.28
C MET A 334 5.33 7.33 8.59
N TRP A 335 5.72 7.92 9.72
CA TRP A 335 7.11 7.97 10.18
C TRP A 335 7.71 6.56 10.29
N TYR A 336 7.07 5.65 11.03
CA TYR A 336 7.57 4.30 11.25
C TYR A 336 7.49 3.36 10.04
N GLY A 337 6.64 3.66 9.06
CA GLY A 337 6.46 2.85 7.86
C GLY A 337 7.19 3.37 6.62
N ARG A 338 7.68 4.61 6.61
CA ARG A 338 8.42 5.17 5.47
C ARG A 338 9.91 5.26 5.73
N ILE A 339 10.28 5.69 6.93
CA ILE A 339 11.67 5.81 7.31
C ILE A 339 12.31 4.44 7.39
N THR A 340 13.39 4.30 6.62
CA THR A 340 14.13 3.06 6.44
C THR A 340 15.54 3.23 6.94
N ALA A 341 15.98 2.32 7.81
CA ALA A 341 17.38 2.19 8.13
C ALA A 341 18.02 1.28 7.08
N LEU A 342 18.70 1.88 6.10
CA LEU A 342 19.27 1.22 4.92
C LEU A 342 20.43 0.29 5.30
N ILE A 343 20.47 -0.90 4.69
CA ILE A 343 21.54 -1.88 4.93
C ILE A 343 22.76 -1.62 4.03
N GLY A 344 22.50 -1.24 2.78
CA GLY A 344 23.53 -0.99 1.77
C GLY A 344 23.90 0.50 1.68
N GLY A 345 25.18 0.78 1.46
CA GLY A 345 25.68 2.13 1.18
C GLY A 345 26.53 2.14 -0.09
N SER A 346 26.84 3.35 -0.55
CA SER A 346 27.69 3.62 -1.71
C SER A 346 29.13 3.89 -1.27
N PRO A 347 30.13 3.28 -1.91
CA PRO A 347 31.54 3.63 -1.71
C PRO A 347 31.93 4.95 -2.39
N LEU A 348 31.03 5.53 -3.21
CA LEU A 348 31.26 6.79 -3.92
C LEU A 348 30.78 8.02 -3.14
N LEU A 349 30.06 7.80 -2.03
CA LEU A 349 29.52 8.86 -1.18
C LEU A 349 30.32 8.97 0.11
N SER A 350 30.58 10.20 0.54
CA SER A 350 31.21 10.51 1.83
C SER A 350 30.16 10.50 2.95
N PRO A 351 30.56 10.32 4.23
CA PRO A 351 29.64 10.41 5.36
C PRO A 351 28.80 11.69 5.35
N GLY A 352 27.49 11.54 5.54
CA GLY A 352 26.51 12.63 5.47
C GLY A 352 26.02 13.00 4.07
N GLU A 353 26.57 12.41 3.01
CA GLU A 353 26.08 12.60 1.64
C GLU A 353 25.00 11.58 1.29
N SER A 354 23.99 12.03 0.54
CA SER A 354 22.94 11.18 0.00
C SER A 354 22.55 11.62 -1.40
N ILE A 355 22.53 10.66 -2.33
CA ILE A 355 22.08 10.82 -3.71
C ILE A 355 21.41 9.50 -4.12
N CYS A 356 20.17 9.54 -4.61
CA CYS A 356 19.55 8.36 -5.21
C CYS A 356 19.48 8.49 -6.73
N THR A 357 20.47 7.94 -7.42
CA THR A 357 20.44 7.81 -8.88
C THR A 357 21.24 6.60 -9.35
N GLY A 358 21.03 6.20 -10.61
CA GLY A 358 21.72 5.08 -11.22
C GLY A 358 23.25 5.20 -11.13
N GLY A 359 23.95 4.08 -11.02
CA GLY A 359 25.42 4.03 -11.08
C GLY A 359 26.16 4.51 -9.82
N ILE A 360 25.47 5.03 -8.80
CA ILE A 360 26.10 5.41 -7.52
C ILE A 360 26.29 4.21 -6.58
N GLY A 361 25.55 3.11 -6.76
CA GLY A 361 25.73 1.86 -6.02
C GLY A 361 25.09 1.82 -4.62
N GLY A 362 24.55 2.94 -4.13
CA GLY A 362 23.82 3.07 -2.87
C GLY A 362 23.23 4.48 -2.73
N ILE A 363 22.32 4.66 -1.77
CA ILE A 363 21.59 5.94 -1.57
C ILE A 363 22.34 6.87 -0.62
N ILE A 364 23.04 6.28 0.35
CA ILE A 364 23.84 6.93 1.39
C ILE A 364 25.26 6.34 1.40
N SER A 365 26.19 6.93 2.14
CA SER A 365 27.54 6.38 2.31
C SER A 365 27.57 5.00 2.98
N GLU A 366 28.62 4.21 2.75
CA GLU A 366 28.83 2.93 3.47
C GLU A 366 28.90 3.10 4.99
N TYR A 367 29.45 4.22 5.46
CA TYR A 367 29.51 4.53 6.89
C TYR A 367 28.11 4.79 7.45
N ASP A 368 27.29 5.60 6.79
CA ASP A 368 25.93 5.87 7.27
C ASP A 368 25.04 4.63 7.21
N ALA A 369 25.19 3.79 6.18
CA ALA A 369 24.52 2.50 6.10
C ALA A 369 24.94 1.55 7.24
N ARG A 370 26.22 1.58 7.66
CA ARG A 370 26.69 0.86 8.85
C ARG A 370 25.98 1.34 10.10
N ILE A 371 25.92 2.64 10.34
CA ILE A 371 25.22 3.22 11.50
C ILE A 371 23.72 2.87 11.46
N GLN A 372 23.07 2.95 10.31
CA GLN A 372 21.65 2.58 10.14
C GLN A 372 21.39 1.09 10.35
N THR A 373 22.29 0.22 9.90
CA THR A 373 22.20 -1.23 10.17
C THR A 373 22.36 -1.53 11.65
N LEU A 374 23.32 -0.89 12.33
CA LEU A 374 23.51 -1.02 13.78
C LEU A 374 22.29 -0.50 14.55
N GLN A 375 21.68 0.61 14.14
CA GLN A 375 20.43 1.12 14.71
C GLN A 375 19.34 0.04 14.72
N ALA A 376 19.13 -0.61 13.57
CA ALA A 376 18.13 -1.66 13.40
C ALA A 376 18.39 -2.88 14.30
N PHE A 377 19.64 -3.36 14.37
CA PHE A 377 20.00 -4.47 15.24
C PHE A 377 19.90 -4.11 16.73
N LEU A 378 20.25 -2.88 17.12
CA LEU A 378 20.07 -2.43 18.51
C LEU A 378 18.59 -2.39 18.90
N LEU A 379 17.72 -1.78 18.09
CA LEU A 379 16.27 -1.78 18.35
C LEU A 379 15.73 -3.21 18.44
N THR A 380 16.17 -4.06 17.51
CA THR A 380 15.67 -5.43 17.43
C THR A 380 16.18 -6.30 18.57
N ASN A 381 17.41 -6.10 19.04
CA ASN A 381 17.91 -6.78 20.21
C ASN A 381 17.02 -6.50 21.43
N GLN A 382 16.70 -5.23 21.68
CA GLN A 382 15.79 -4.84 22.78
C GLN A 382 14.38 -5.39 22.60
N PHE A 383 13.86 -5.36 21.36
CA PHE A 383 12.58 -5.95 21.01
C PHE A 383 12.54 -7.46 21.32
N SER A 384 13.58 -8.20 20.92
CA SER A 384 13.66 -9.66 21.08
C SER A 384 13.74 -10.13 22.53
N GLN A 385 14.24 -9.27 23.42
CA GLN A 385 14.39 -9.54 24.85
C GLN A 385 13.13 -9.23 25.67
N SER A 386 12.15 -8.51 25.09
CA SER A 386 10.93 -8.10 25.79
C SER A 386 9.68 -8.77 25.20
N GLN A 387 9.08 -9.67 25.97
CA GLN A 387 7.82 -10.31 25.59
C GLN A 387 6.67 -9.28 25.44
N ASP A 388 6.59 -8.27 26.32
CA ASP A 388 5.55 -7.23 26.23
C ASP A 388 5.69 -6.40 24.94
N LEU A 389 6.92 -6.06 24.54
CA LEU A 389 7.17 -5.36 23.26
C LEU A 389 6.72 -6.21 22.06
N GLN A 390 7.09 -7.50 22.06
CA GLN A 390 6.70 -8.43 21.02
C GLN A 390 5.18 -8.57 20.93
N GLU A 391 4.49 -8.78 22.05
CA GLU A 391 3.04 -8.94 22.07
C GLU A 391 2.29 -7.70 21.58
N ARG A 392 2.74 -6.50 21.98
CA ARG A 392 2.13 -5.22 21.53
C ARG A 392 2.35 -4.97 20.06
N TRP A 393 3.59 -5.09 19.61
CA TRP A 393 3.93 -4.88 18.20
C TRP A 393 3.24 -5.93 17.32
N ASN A 394 3.27 -7.21 17.72
CA ASN A 394 2.60 -8.30 17.00
C ASN A 394 1.09 -8.09 16.92
N ARG A 395 0.45 -7.54 17.96
CA ARG A 395 -0.97 -7.22 17.91
C ARG A 395 -1.30 -6.21 16.81
N ILE A 396 -0.50 -5.15 16.69
CA ILE A 396 -0.65 -4.18 15.59
C ILE A 396 -0.35 -4.86 14.25
N TYR A 397 0.82 -5.50 14.15
CA TYR A 397 1.34 -6.03 12.89
C TYR A 397 0.51 -7.19 12.33
N ALA A 398 0.10 -8.15 13.16
CA ALA A 398 -0.68 -9.31 12.72
C ALA A 398 -2.07 -8.89 12.24
N ILE A 399 -2.76 -8.01 12.98
CA ILE A 399 -4.11 -7.56 12.60
C ILE A 399 -4.06 -6.71 11.33
N THR A 400 -3.13 -5.76 11.24
CA THR A 400 -2.98 -4.96 10.00
C THR A 400 -2.54 -5.81 8.82
N SER A 401 -1.71 -6.84 9.03
CA SER A 401 -1.34 -7.80 7.97
C SER A 401 -2.52 -8.65 7.54
N PHE A 402 -3.41 -9.03 8.45
CA PHE A 402 -4.67 -9.70 8.11
C PHE A 402 -5.59 -8.83 7.26
N LEU A 403 -5.63 -7.53 7.53
CA LEU A 403 -6.49 -6.62 6.79
C LEU A 403 -5.94 -6.29 5.39
N VAL A 404 -4.66 -5.93 5.28
CA VAL A 404 -4.09 -5.34 4.05
C VAL A 404 -3.01 -6.22 3.41
N GLY A 405 -2.38 -7.10 4.18
CA GLY A 405 -1.26 -7.92 3.73
C GLY A 405 0.03 -7.64 4.48
N PHE A 406 0.98 -8.55 4.35
CA PHE A 406 2.29 -8.41 4.99
C PHE A 406 3.15 -7.34 4.30
N SER A 407 4.09 -6.79 5.06
CA SER A 407 5.17 -5.97 4.50
C SER A 407 6.21 -6.85 3.82
N ASP A 408 6.70 -6.41 2.67
CA ASP A 408 7.88 -6.93 1.98
C ASP A 408 9.18 -6.25 2.43
N ASP A 409 9.09 -5.16 3.21
CA ASP A 409 10.21 -4.63 3.98
C ASP A 409 10.65 -5.57 5.11
N LEU A 410 11.93 -5.48 5.49
CA LEU A 410 12.48 -6.14 6.67
C LEU A 410 12.11 -5.36 7.94
N GLY A 411 11.83 -6.07 9.03
CA GLY A 411 11.46 -5.44 10.29
C GLY A 411 12.02 -6.18 11.52
N PRO A 412 11.42 -5.94 12.71
CA PRO A 412 11.89 -6.53 13.97
C PRO A 412 11.92 -8.06 13.95
N THR A 413 11.02 -8.72 13.21
CA THR A 413 11.00 -10.18 13.15
C THR A 413 12.20 -10.73 12.39
N GLU A 414 12.46 -10.25 11.18
CA GLU A 414 13.57 -10.74 10.35
C GLU A 414 14.93 -10.46 10.99
N TYR A 415 15.12 -9.27 11.56
CA TYR A 415 16.35 -8.94 12.28
C TYR A 415 16.52 -9.76 13.57
N SER A 416 15.44 -10.13 14.27
CA SER A 416 15.51 -10.98 15.47
C SER A 416 15.97 -12.39 15.11
N GLU A 417 15.50 -12.92 13.98
CA GLU A 417 15.91 -14.24 13.51
C GLU A 417 17.39 -14.27 13.12
N VAL A 418 17.92 -13.18 12.54
CA VAL A 418 19.35 -13.05 12.28
C VAL A 418 20.16 -13.08 13.58
N LEU A 419 19.73 -12.33 14.61
CA LEU A 419 20.39 -12.36 15.93
C LEU A 419 20.39 -13.77 16.53
N LYS A 420 19.24 -14.46 16.55
CA LYS A 420 19.14 -15.84 17.08
C LYS A 420 19.97 -16.86 16.29
N LYS A 421 20.18 -16.64 14.99
CA LYS A 421 20.96 -17.54 14.14
C LYS A 421 22.46 -17.43 14.45
N LEU A 422 22.95 -16.21 14.67
CA LEU A 422 24.37 -15.97 14.91
C LEU A 422 24.77 -16.14 16.38
N PHE A 423 23.85 -15.84 17.30
CA PHE A 423 24.11 -15.87 18.73
C PHE A 423 23.21 -16.89 19.43
N LYS A 424 23.78 -17.69 20.33
CA LYS A 424 23.07 -18.76 21.06
C LYS A 424 22.41 -18.29 22.36
N ASP A 425 22.92 -17.21 22.94
CA ASP A 425 22.51 -16.65 24.23
C ASP A 425 22.11 -15.16 24.06
N GLU A 426 21.81 -14.46 25.16
CA GLU A 426 21.54 -13.02 25.14
C GLU A 426 22.70 -12.24 24.50
N VAL A 427 22.38 -11.46 23.46
CA VAL A 427 23.35 -10.71 22.68
C VAL A 427 23.60 -9.36 23.33
N ASN A 428 24.86 -9.05 23.63
CA ASN A 428 25.23 -7.71 24.06
C ASN A 428 25.54 -6.79 22.85
N SER A 429 25.48 -5.47 23.04
CA SER A 429 25.64 -4.53 21.93
C SER A 429 27.05 -4.51 21.33
N GLN A 430 28.08 -4.87 22.11
CA GLN A 430 29.46 -4.97 21.60
C GLN A 430 29.60 -6.12 20.62
N GLU A 431 28.98 -7.27 20.91
CA GLU A 431 28.95 -8.43 20.00
C GLU A 431 28.27 -8.09 18.66
N ILE A 432 27.25 -7.23 18.68
CA ILE A 432 26.58 -6.74 17.46
C ILE A 432 27.57 -5.92 16.60
N GLU A 433 28.35 -5.04 17.20
CA GLU A 433 29.33 -4.23 16.47
C GLU A 433 30.49 -5.08 15.91
N GLU A 434 31.00 -6.00 16.72
CA GLU A 434 32.10 -6.91 16.36
C GLU A 434 31.72 -7.84 15.20
N ASN A 435 30.47 -8.31 15.15
CA ASN A 435 29.97 -9.21 14.11
C ASN A 435 29.18 -8.50 13.01
N TYR A 436 29.31 -7.17 12.89
CA TYR A 436 28.56 -6.35 11.92
C TYR A 436 28.57 -6.91 10.49
N LEU A 437 29.72 -7.36 9.98
CA LEU A 437 29.82 -7.84 8.60
C LEU A 437 28.98 -9.09 8.39
N GLU A 438 29.04 -10.06 9.31
CA GLU A 438 28.26 -11.29 9.22
C GLU A 438 26.76 -11.00 9.38
N LEU A 439 26.40 -10.10 10.30
CA LEU A 439 25.03 -9.63 10.49
C LEU A 439 24.47 -8.99 9.21
N LYS A 440 25.24 -8.07 8.60
CA LYS A 440 24.88 -7.38 7.36
C LYS A 440 24.68 -8.36 6.21
N GLU A 441 25.64 -9.25 5.97
CA GLU A 441 25.52 -10.22 4.87
C GLU A 441 24.35 -11.18 5.10
N THR A 442 24.14 -11.63 6.34
CA THR A 442 23.03 -12.54 6.67
C THR A 442 21.67 -11.87 6.44
N ILE A 443 21.48 -10.61 6.85
CA ILE A 443 20.20 -9.91 6.63
C ILE A 443 19.99 -9.52 5.16
N LEU A 444 21.06 -9.23 4.40
CA LEU A 444 20.95 -8.98 2.96
C LEU A 444 20.47 -10.21 2.19
N ASP A 445 20.85 -11.41 2.63
CA ASP A 445 20.48 -12.69 2.01
C ASP A 445 19.02 -13.10 2.27
N PHE A 446 18.31 -12.43 3.18
CA PHE A 446 16.88 -12.72 3.40
C PHE A 446 16.06 -12.49 2.11
N PRO A 447 15.09 -13.38 1.80
CA PRO A 447 14.39 -13.42 0.52
C PRO A 447 13.36 -12.29 0.33
N TYR A 448 13.32 -11.33 1.26
CA TYR A 448 12.44 -10.18 1.23
C TYR A 448 13.15 -8.99 0.59
N ASN A 449 12.65 -8.55 -0.56
CA ASN A 449 13.12 -7.36 -1.24
C ASN A 449 11.92 -6.46 -1.50
N PRO A 450 12.07 -5.13 -1.39
CA PRO A 450 11.03 -4.18 -1.76
C PRO A 450 10.57 -4.44 -3.19
N LYS A 451 9.26 -4.60 -3.37
CA LYS A 451 8.59 -4.76 -4.67
C LYS A 451 7.93 -3.47 -5.14
N ILE A 452 7.66 -2.57 -4.20
CA ILE A 452 7.00 -1.29 -4.47
C ILE A 452 7.95 -0.19 -4.02
N TYR A 453 8.23 0.75 -4.91
CA TYR A 453 9.05 1.90 -4.56
C TYR A 453 8.27 2.83 -3.63
N SER A 454 8.79 3.01 -2.43
CA SER A 454 8.16 3.82 -1.37
C SER A 454 8.35 5.34 -1.52
N GLY A 455 9.13 5.77 -2.51
CA GLY A 455 9.59 7.16 -2.63
C GLY A 455 10.90 7.46 -1.90
N LEU A 456 11.51 6.49 -1.20
CA LEU A 456 12.73 6.74 -0.43
C LEU A 456 13.83 7.37 -1.29
N GLY A 457 14.36 8.53 -0.88
CA GLY A 457 15.52 9.16 -1.49
C GLY A 457 15.26 9.89 -2.81
N ALA A 458 13.99 10.09 -3.22
CA ALA A 458 13.62 10.76 -4.47
C ALA A 458 14.39 10.23 -5.70
N CYS A 459 14.45 8.90 -5.83
CA CYS A 459 15.32 8.23 -6.79
C CYS A 459 15.02 8.57 -8.24
N GLU A 460 16.06 8.97 -8.97
CA GLU A 460 15.98 9.30 -10.38
C GLU A 460 16.75 8.29 -11.24
N LEU A 461 16.15 7.91 -12.37
CA LEU A 461 16.83 7.08 -13.37
C LEU A 461 17.82 7.93 -14.18
N LEU A 462 19.05 7.42 -14.36
CA LEU A 462 19.98 7.97 -15.34
C LEU A 462 19.51 7.61 -16.74
N MET A 463 18.89 8.59 -17.39
CA MET A 463 18.17 8.40 -18.63
C MET A 463 19.02 8.75 -19.87
N PRO A 464 19.13 7.84 -20.86
CA PRO A 464 19.73 8.16 -22.16
C PRO A 464 18.85 9.12 -22.98
N CYS A 465 19.44 9.73 -24.00
CA CYS A 465 18.70 10.66 -24.87
C CYS A 465 17.68 9.91 -25.74
N PRO A 466 16.41 10.35 -25.75
CA PRO A 466 15.38 9.76 -26.61
C PRO A 466 15.65 10.08 -28.10
N PRO A 467 15.13 9.25 -29.04
CA PRO A 467 14.32 8.05 -28.80
C PRO A 467 15.16 6.87 -28.30
N LEU A 468 14.60 6.10 -27.35
CA LEU A 468 15.31 4.97 -26.76
C LEU A 468 15.25 3.73 -27.65
N THR A 469 16.38 3.05 -27.76
CA THR A 469 16.45 1.69 -28.33
C THR A 469 15.89 0.66 -27.34
N GLU A 470 15.49 -0.52 -27.83
CA GLU A 470 15.05 -1.62 -26.95
C GLU A 470 16.10 -1.97 -25.89
N LYS A 471 17.39 -1.95 -26.26
CA LYS A 471 18.50 -2.18 -25.32
C LYS A 471 18.56 -1.15 -24.20
N GLU A 472 18.31 0.12 -24.50
CA GLU A 472 18.29 1.21 -23.51
C GLU A 472 17.07 1.12 -22.60
N ILE A 473 15.90 0.75 -23.14
CA ILE A 473 14.69 0.48 -22.33
C ILE A 473 14.98 -0.64 -21.33
N GLN A 474 15.55 -1.76 -21.78
CA GLN A 474 15.91 -2.88 -20.90
C GLN A 474 16.97 -2.49 -19.86
N ALA A 475 17.93 -1.63 -20.21
CA ALA A 475 18.90 -1.09 -19.26
C ALA A 475 18.24 -0.21 -18.19
N LEU A 476 17.25 0.62 -18.56
CA LEU A 476 16.47 1.42 -17.61
C LEU A 476 15.64 0.55 -16.66
N ILE A 477 15.01 -0.51 -17.16
CA ILE A 477 14.27 -1.47 -16.33
C ILE A 477 15.21 -2.14 -15.33
N LEU A 478 16.41 -2.55 -15.76
CA LEU A 478 17.41 -3.13 -14.86
C LEU A 478 17.86 -2.12 -13.79
N GLN A 479 18.10 -0.88 -14.18
CA GLN A 479 18.47 0.19 -13.25
C GLN A 479 17.37 0.48 -12.23
N ALA A 480 16.10 0.52 -12.66
CA ALA A 480 14.97 0.72 -11.76
C ALA A 480 14.88 -0.40 -10.70
N LYS A 481 15.07 -1.66 -11.12
CA LYS A 481 15.13 -2.81 -10.20
C LYS A 481 16.32 -2.74 -9.25
N GLU A 482 17.48 -2.31 -9.74
CA GLU A 482 18.66 -2.12 -8.88
C GLU A 482 18.40 -1.06 -7.81
N LEU A 483 17.91 0.12 -8.20
CA LEU A 483 17.58 1.21 -7.28
C LEU A 483 16.54 0.78 -6.24
N LEU A 484 15.49 0.07 -6.67
CA LEU A 484 14.51 -0.50 -5.75
C LEU A 484 15.18 -1.44 -4.74
N GLY A 485 16.08 -2.31 -5.19
CA GLY A 485 16.89 -3.15 -4.30
C GLY A 485 17.76 -2.38 -3.31
N LYS A 486 18.26 -1.19 -3.69
CA LYS A 486 19.03 -0.30 -2.78
C LYS A 486 18.17 0.33 -1.68
N THR A 487 16.85 0.29 -1.79
CA THR A 487 15.94 0.75 -0.71
C THR A 487 15.75 -0.29 0.39
N LYS A 488 16.32 -1.50 0.25
CA LYS A 488 16.19 -2.58 1.25
C LYS A 488 16.80 -2.15 2.59
N GLY A 489 15.98 -2.24 3.64
CA GLY A 489 16.39 -1.92 5.00
C GLY A 489 15.32 -2.21 6.03
N PHE A 490 15.62 -1.85 7.27
CA PHE A 490 14.73 -2.02 8.41
C PHE A 490 13.66 -0.93 8.45
N ARG A 491 12.42 -1.35 8.71
CA ARG A 491 11.33 -0.46 9.12
C ARG A 491 10.62 -1.01 10.34
N LEU A 492 10.33 -0.15 11.32
CA LEU A 492 9.62 -0.57 12.53
C LEU A 492 8.18 -1.00 12.19
N MET A 493 7.52 -0.31 11.27
CA MET A 493 6.16 -0.61 10.80
C MET A 493 6.10 -0.62 9.27
N GLY A 494 6.84 -1.54 8.63
CA GLY A 494 7.02 -1.60 7.17
C GLY A 494 5.74 -1.47 6.33
N GLN A 495 5.92 -0.92 5.13
CA GLN A 495 4.83 -0.64 4.19
C GLN A 495 4.15 -1.93 3.75
N ARG A 496 2.83 -1.88 3.67
CA ARG A 496 2.03 -3.06 3.33
C ARG A 496 2.14 -3.32 1.83
N PHE A 497 2.45 -4.56 1.48
CA PHE A 497 2.37 -4.99 0.09
C PHE A 497 0.90 -5.15 -0.30
N THR A 498 0.47 -4.37 -1.29
CA THR A 498 -0.82 -4.53 -1.95
C THR A 498 -0.60 -4.94 -3.40
N LEU A 499 -1.39 -5.92 -3.86
CA LEU A 499 -1.22 -6.51 -5.19
C LEU A 499 -1.37 -5.46 -6.30
N ASP A 500 -2.38 -4.60 -6.20
CA ASP A 500 -2.66 -3.55 -7.17
C ASP A 500 -1.56 -2.49 -7.23
N SER A 501 -1.02 -2.04 -6.10
CA SER A 501 0.08 -1.06 -6.12
C SER A 501 1.34 -1.63 -6.77
N TRP A 502 1.63 -2.91 -6.55
CA TRP A 502 2.71 -3.59 -7.26
C TRP A 502 2.43 -3.73 -8.77
N LEU A 503 1.24 -4.20 -9.16
CA LEU A 503 0.83 -4.29 -10.58
C LEU A 503 0.93 -2.91 -11.27
N PHE A 504 0.47 -1.87 -10.60
CA PHE A 504 0.53 -0.49 -11.07
C PHE A 504 1.95 0.02 -11.24
N SER A 505 2.85 -0.26 -10.29
CA SER A 505 4.27 0.13 -10.44
C SER A 505 4.96 -0.59 -11.59
N GLU A 506 4.50 -1.79 -11.94
CA GLU A 506 5.11 -2.63 -12.96
C GLU A 506 4.52 -2.41 -14.37
N ILE A 507 3.40 -1.70 -14.52
CA ILE A 507 2.76 -1.43 -15.82
C ILE A 507 2.99 -0.01 -16.35
N VAL A 508 3.77 0.80 -15.62
CA VAL A 508 4.15 2.18 -15.99
C VAL A 508 5.61 2.26 -16.44
N SER A 509 6.08 3.45 -16.81
CA SER A 509 7.49 3.68 -17.15
C SER A 509 8.43 3.29 -15.99
N PRO A 510 9.58 2.65 -16.27
CA PRO A 510 10.13 2.32 -17.59
C PRO A 510 9.58 1.02 -18.20
N TYR A 511 8.79 0.23 -17.47
CA TYR A 511 8.36 -1.11 -17.85
C TYR A 511 7.41 -1.17 -19.05
N SER A 512 6.63 -0.12 -19.28
CA SER A 512 5.75 -0.01 -20.45
C SER A 512 6.48 0.35 -21.75
N GLY A 513 7.75 0.78 -21.67
CA GLY A 513 8.52 1.26 -22.83
C GLY A 513 8.12 2.67 -23.30
N GLU A 514 8.38 2.97 -24.58
CA GLU A 514 8.12 4.28 -25.20
C GLU A 514 6.69 4.41 -25.72
N TYR A 515 6.13 5.62 -25.71
CA TYR A 515 4.88 5.88 -26.42
C TYR A 515 5.04 5.75 -27.93
N VAL A 516 4.22 4.87 -28.54
CA VAL A 516 4.22 4.58 -29.99
C VAL A 516 2.94 5.03 -30.70
N GLY A 517 2.01 5.63 -29.95
CA GLY A 517 0.75 6.13 -30.46
C GLY A 517 0.88 7.43 -31.28
N PRO A 518 -0.24 7.91 -31.87
CA PRO A 518 -0.28 9.20 -32.54
C PRO A 518 0.17 10.33 -31.59
N LYS A 519 0.99 11.24 -32.10
CA LYS A 519 1.48 12.43 -31.39
C LYS A 519 0.82 13.67 -31.99
N PRO A 520 -0.45 13.98 -31.66
CA PRO A 520 -1.09 15.18 -32.18
C PRO A 520 -0.32 16.42 -31.70
N PRO A 521 -0.17 17.46 -32.55
CA PRO A 521 0.48 18.68 -32.15
C PRO A 521 -0.30 19.36 -31.02
N LEU A 522 0.40 19.76 -29.95
CA LEU A 522 -0.19 20.61 -28.92
C LEU A 522 -0.28 22.06 -29.46
N PRO A 523 -1.22 22.88 -28.96
CA PRO A 523 -1.36 24.28 -29.38
C PRO A 523 -0.13 25.15 -29.05
N THR A 524 0.79 24.65 -28.21
CA THR A 524 1.96 25.38 -27.73
C THR A 524 3.21 24.52 -27.65
N GLU A 525 4.38 25.16 -27.71
CA GLU A 525 5.70 24.58 -27.39
C GLU A 525 5.90 24.33 -25.88
N GLU A 526 5.02 24.88 -25.02
CA GLU A 526 5.07 24.73 -23.56
C GLU A 526 4.61 23.34 -23.09
N LYS A 527 5.14 22.91 -21.94
CA LYS A 527 4.95 21.56 -21.37
C LYS A 527 3.58 21.43 -20.69
N PRO A 528 2.67 20.55 -21.12
CA PRO A 528 1.58 20.13 -20.26
C PRO A 528 2.16 19.18 -19.20
N PHE A 529 2.17 19.62 -17.95
CA PHE A 529 2.81 18.86 -16.87
C PHE A 529 2.10 17.55 -16.54
N THR A 530 0.80 17.40 -16.81
CA THR A 530 -0.01 16.17 -16.67
C THR A 530 -1.48 16.55 -16.82
N PHE A 531 -2.37 15.56 -16.97
CA PHE A 531 -3.82 15.75 -16.93
C PHE A 531 -4.25 16.08 -15.49
N THR A 532 -3.97 17.29 -15.01
CA THR A 532 -4.70 17.86 -13.89
C THR A 532 -6.06 18.35 -14.41
N TRP A 533 -7.08 18.43 -13.55
CA TRP A 533 -8.36 19.04 -13.94
C TRP A 533 -8.20 20.50 -14.42
N ASP A 534 -7.04 21.10 -14.11
CA ASP A 534 -6.57 22.43 -14.52
C ASP A 534 -5.67 22.43 -15.78
N ASP A 535 -5.64 21.36 -16.59
CA ASP A 535 -4.97 21.39 -17.91
C ASP A 535 -5.56 22.54 -18.75
N ILE A 536 -4.72 23.53 -19.05
CA ILE A 536 -5.03 24.73 -19.84
C ILE A 536 -5.44 24.43 -21.28
N TYR A 537 -5.28 23.17 -21.74
CA TYR A 537 -5.67 22.67 -23.06
C TYR A 537 -6.79 21.62 -22.98
N ALA A 538 -7.84 21.92 -22.21
CA ALA A 538 -8.93 20.99 -21.93
C ALA A 538 -9.62 20.44 -23.19
N GLU A 539 -9.72 21.23 -24.25
CA GLU A 539 -10.34 20.87 -25.52
C GLU A 539 -9.56 19.82 -26.33
N TYR A 540 -8.27 19.65 -26.05
CA TYR A 540 -7.36 18.67 -26.69
C TYR A 540 -7.14 17.41 -25.85
N ARG A 541 -7.86 17.28 -24.72
CA ARG A 541 -7.78 16.11 -23.83
C ARG A 541 -8.20 14.82 -24.52
N LYS A 542 -9.23 14.88 -25.37
CA LYS A 542 -9.76 13.72 -26.12
C LYS A 542 -8.78 13.13 -27.13
N ASP A 543 -7.77 13.90 -27.53
CA ASP A 543 -6.81 13.51 -28.55
C ASP A 543 -5.59 12.78 -27.94
N ARG A 544 -5.56 12.60 -26.61
CA ARG A 544 -4.43 12.02 -25.87
C ARG A 544 -4.89 10.92 -24.90
N PRO A 545 -4.08 9.86 -24.70
CA PRO A 545 -4.32 8.90 -23.64
C PRO A 545 -4.24 9.57 -22.26
N PHE A 546 -5.03 9.08 -21.30
CA PHE A 546 -5.00 9.60 -19.92
C PHE A 546 -3.63 9.39 -19.27
N THR A 547 -2.96 8.28 -19.59
CA THR A 547 -1.67 7.91 -18.96
C THR A 547 -0.45 8.57 -19.59
N TRP A 548 -0.64 9.41 -20.61
CA TRP A 548 0.42 10.04 -21.37
C TRP A 548 1.05 11.22 -20.61
N VAL A 549 2.34 11.11 -20.30
CA VAL A 549 3.11 12.14 -19.58
C VAL A 549 4.36 12.50 -20.36
N LYS A 550 4.67 13.80 -20.46
CA LYS A 550 5.88 14.31 -21.11
C LYS A 550 6.92 14.69 -20.06
N THR A 551 8.03 13.97 -20.01
CA THR A 551 9.11 14.16 -19.02
C THR A 551 10.36 14.73 -19.68
N GLU A 552 11.10 15.56 -18.95
CA GLU A 552 12.38 16.11 -19.41
C GLU A 552 13.54 15.14 -19.19
N VAL A 553 14.48 15.11 -20.12
CA VAL A 553 15.74 14.38 -19.99
C VAL A 553 16.88 15.39 -19.83
N GLN A 554 17.21 15.70 -18.57
CA GLN A 554 18.16 16.75 -18.20
C GLN A 554 19.55 16.55 -18.84
N ALA A 555 19.95 15.30 -19.09
CA ALA A 555 21.26 14.96 -19.64
C ALA A 555 21.44 15.33 -21.14
N CYS A 556 20.40 15.81 -21.82
CA CYS A 556 20.39 16.01 -23.28
C CYS A 556 20.12 17.48 -23.66
N PRO A 557 21.01 18.17 -24.39
CA PRO A 557 20.84 19.60 -24.72
C PRO A 557 20.06 19.85 -26.04
N PRO A 558 19.24 20.92 -26.15
CA PRO A 558 18.26 21.43 -25.16
C PRO A 558 17.33 20.30 -24.66
N PRO A 559 16.73 20.39 -23.45
CA PRO A 559 16.19 19.23 -22.73
C PRO A 559 15.33 18.38 -23.66
N ALA A 560 15.84 17.19 -23.96
CA ALA A 560 15.10 16.25 -24.77
C ALA A 560 13.85 15.85 -23.98
N MET A 561 12.73 15.64 -24.67
CA MET A 561 11.47 15.26 -24.05
C MET A 561 11.18 13.81 -24.36
N ARG A 562 10.60 13.12 -23.39
CA ARG A 562 10.16 11.73 -23.54
C ARG A 562 8.69 11.62 -23.18
N GLU A 563 7.94 10.93 -24.02
CA GLU A 563 6.55 10.59 -23.75
C GLU A 563 6.47 9.20 -23.09
N VAL A 564 5.98 9.14 -21.86
CA VAL A 564 5.96 7.94 -21.03
C VAL A 564 4.56 7.62 -20.54
N LYS A 565 4.34 6.37 -20.13
CA LYS A 565 3.18 6.01 -19.32
C LYS A 565 3.47 6.43 -17.88
N GLY A 566 2.98 7.60 -17.48
CA GLY A 566 3.31 8.18 -16.17
C GLY A 566 2.46 7.67 -15.02
N PHE A 567 1.23 7.23 -15.31
CA PHE A 567 0.31 6.70 -14.31
C PHE A 567 -0.39 5.44 -14.80
N PRO A 568 -0.79 4.53 -13.90
CA PRO A 568 -1.73 3.46 -14.22
C PRO A 568 -3.17 4.00 -14.30
N ARG A 569 -4.10 3.19 -14.79
CA ARG A 569 -5.54 3.36 -14.60
C ARG A 569 -6.10 2.24 -13.75
N GLY A 570 -7.17 2.51 -13.01
CA GLY A 570 -7.95 1.44 -12.36
C GLY A 570 -8.42 0.36 -13.35
N LEU A 571 -8.59 0.74 -14.62
CA LEU A 571 -8.89 -0.20 -15.71
C LEU A 571 -7.76 -1.20 -15.99
N ASP A 572 -6.49 -0.84 -15.78
CA ASP A 572 -5.36 -1.79 -15.94
C ASP A 572 -5.53 -2.97 -14.97
N LEU A 573 -5.92 -2.67 -13.71
CA LEU A 573 -6.21 -3.69 -12.70
C LEU A 573 -7.42 -4.54 -13.11
N MET A 574 -8.52 -3.92 -13.55
CA MET A 574 -9.72 -4.67 -13.95
C MET A 574 -9.44 -5.58 -15.15
N ALA A 575 -8.69 -5.11 -16.14
CA ALA A 575 -8.27 -5.91 -17.28
C ALA A 575 -7.36 -7.08 -16.84
N LEU A 576 -6.42 -6.84 -15.92
CA LEU A 576 -5.59 -7.91 -15.34
C LEU A 576 -6.40 -8.94 -14.55
N LEU A 577 -7.50 -8.53 -13.93
CA LEU A 577 -8.43 -9.42 -13.22
C LEU A 577 -9.38 -10.20 -14.15
N GLY A 578 -9.43 -9.85 -15.43
CA GLY A 578 -10.19 -10.57 -16.46
C GLY A 578 -11.28 -9.76 -17.18
N SER A 579 -11.44 -8.47 -16.90
CA SER A 579 -12.44 -7.64 -17.56
C SER A 579 -12.04 -7.31 -19.01
N GLU A 580 -12.65 -7.97 -19.98
CA GLU A 580 -12.44 -7.67 -21.41
C GLU A 580 -12.84 -6.24 -21.74
N ARG A 581 -13.97 -5.78 -21.20
CA ARG A 581 -14.45 -4.41 -21.40
C ARG A 581 -13.46 -3.36 -20.92
N ALA A 582 -12.78 -3.59 -19.79
CA ALA A 582 -11.74 -2.68 -19.31
C ALA A 582 -10.55 -2.64 -20.29
N LYS A 583 -10.15 -3.79 -20.84
CA LYS A 583 -9.09 -3.88 -21.85
C LYS A 583 -9.46 -3.13 -23.13
N GLU A 584 -10.66 -3.31 -23.66
CA GLU A 584 -11.15 -2.57 -24.83
C GLU A 584 -11.12 -1.05 -24.62
N ILE A 585 -11.54 -0.58 -23.43
CA ILE A 585 -11.53 0.84 -23.12
C ILE A 585 -10.09 1.36 -23.13
N LEU A 586 -9.14 0.65 -22.51
CA LEU A 586 -7.72 1.02 -22.51
C LEU A 586 -7.13 1.08 -23.94
N GLU A 587 -7.47 0.11 -24.78
CA GLU A 587 -7.01 0.05 -26.17
C GLU A 587 -7.60 1.21 -26.99
N SER A 588 -8.91 1.43 -26.89
CA SER A 588 -9.61 2.48 -27.62
C SER A 588 -9.22 3.90 -27.19
N SER A 589 -8.80 4.08 -25.93
CA SER A 589 -8.27 5.36 -25.42
C SER A 589 -6.78 5.56 -25.69
N GLY A 590 -6.10 4.58 -26.27
CA GLY A 590 -4.67 4.63 -26.56
C GLY A 590 -3.77 4.44 -25.33
N ASP A 591 -4.32 4.07 -24.16
CA ASP A 591 -3.56 3.86 -22.92
C ASP A 591 -2.68 2.59 -22.96
N THR A 592 -2.82 1.76 -24.01
CA THR A 592 -1.98 0.60 -24.30
C THR A 592 -0.89 0.88 -25.34
N GLN A 593 -0.83 2.09 -25.92
CA GLN A 593 0.06 2.43 -27.05
C GLN A 593 1.50 2.72 -26.61
N TYR A 594 2.11 1.77 -25.91
CA TYR A 594 3.52 1.81 -25.50
C TYR A 594 4.25 0.54 -25.92
N SER A 595 5.51 0.66 -26.31
CA SER A 595 6.26 -0.39 -27.02
C SER A 595 6.31 -1.74 -26.30
N ASP A 596 6.35 -1.73 -24.96
CA ASP A 596 6.45 -2.93 -24.12
C ASP A 596 5.20 -3.18 -23.26
N TYR A 597 4.12 -2.38 -23.41
CA TYR A 597 2.90 -2.52 -22.61
C TYR A 597 2.29 -3.92 -22.71
N GLU A 598 2.03 -4.44 -23.91
CA GLU A 598 1.41 -5.76 -24.07
C GLU A 598 2.31 -6.91 -23.57
N LYS A 599 3.64 -6.77 -23.71
CA LYS A 599 4.60 -7.73 -23.15
C LYS A 599 4.43 -7.77 -21.63
N LYS A 600 4.45 -6.60 -21.00
CA LYS A 600 4.36 -6.48 -19.55
C LYS A 600 3.00 -6.86 -19.01
N PHE A 601 1.92 -6.46 -19.68
CA PHE A 601 0.55 -6.87 -19.36
C PHE A 601 0.42 -8.39 -19.38
N THR A 602 0.96 -9.07 -20.40
CA THR A 602 0.92 -10.54 -20.51
C THR A 602 1.69 -11.23 -19.37
N GLU A 603 2.85 -10.70 -18.99
CA GLU A 603 3.62 -11.19 -17.84
C GLU A 603 2.82 -11.07 -16.54
N LEU A 604 2.27 -9.88 -16.26
CA LEU A 604 1.48 -9.62 -15.06
C LEU A 604 0.19 -10.45 -15.04
N LYS A 605 -0.50 -10.58 -16.18
CA LYS A 605 -1.71 -11.39 -16.31
C LYS A 605 -1.42 -12.86 -15.98
N LYS A 606 -0.30 -13.40 -16.47
CA LYS A 606 0.13 -14.77 -16.16
C LYS A 606 0.39 -14.95 -14.65
N GLU A 607 0.96 -13.96 -13.99
CA GLU A 607 1.17 -14.00 -12.53
C GLU A 607 -0.16 -13.99 -11.78
N VAL A 608 -1.07 -13.07 -12.11
CA VAL A 608 -2.41 -12.98 -11.51
C VAL A 608 -3.22 -14.26 -11.74
N ASP A 609 -3.16 -14.84 -12.95
CA ASP A 609 -3.85 -16.09 -13.29
C ASP A 609 -3.27 -17.32 -12.59
N SER A 610 -2.02 -17.24 -12.14
CA SER A 610 -1.39 -18.31 -11.34
C SER A 610 -1.89 -18.35 -9.89
N PHE A 611 -2.65 -17.35 -9.44
CA PHE A 611 -3.13 -17.29 -8.07
C PHE A 611 -4.23 -18.32 -7.81
N SER A 612 -3.91 -19.32 -6.98
CA SER A 612 -4.92 -20.23 -6.41
C SER A 612 -5.92 -19.48 -5.52
N LYS A 613 -7.08 -20.11 -5.24
CA LYS A 613 -8.06 -19.61 -4.26
C LYS A 613 -7.39 -19.26 -2.93
N ARG A 614 -6.44 -20.10 -2.48
CA ARG A 614 -5.63 -19.88 -1.28
C ARG A 614 -4.79 -18.59 -1.33
N ASN A 615 -4.24 -18.22 -2.49
CA ASN A 615 -3.50 -16.97 -2.63
C ASN A 615 -4.41 -15.75 -2.47
N TRP A 616 -5.59 -15.78 -3.08
CA TRP A 616 -6.58 -14.70 -3.01
C TRP A 616 -7.15 -14.47 -1.61
N SER A 617 -7.18 -15.51 -0.79
CA SER A 617 -7.76 -15.47 0.55
C SER A 617 -6.71 -15.27 1.66
N LYS A 618 -5.47 -14.92 1.31
CA LYS A 618 -4.38 -14.71 2.30
C LYS A 618 -4.69 -13.58 3.28
N ASN A 619 -5.43 -12.56 2.86
CA ASN A 619 -5.81 -11.42 3.69
C ASN A 619 -7.13 -10.82 3.15
N LEU A 620 -7.74 -9.94 3.94
CA LEU A 620 -9.06 -9.37 3.64
C LEU A 620 -9.07 -8.49 2.37
N TYR A 621 -7.95 -7.81 2.08
CA TYR A 621 -7.77 -6.98 0.91
C TYR A 621 -7.67 -7.77 -0.41
N LEU A 622 -6.89 -8.85 -0.43
CA LEU A 622 -6.83 -9.74 -1.60
C LEU A 622 -8.16 -10.44 -1.82
N ASN A 623 -8.86 -10.81 -0.74
CA ASN A 623 -10.18 -11.41 -0.86
C ASN A 623 -11.17 -10.42 -1.49
N TRP A 624 -11.08 -9.14 -1.13
CA TRP A 624 -11.84 -8.08 -1.77
C TRP A 624 -11.56 -7.98 -3.28
N LEU A 625 -10.29 -7.94 -3.70
CA LEU A 625 -9.94 -7.93 -5.12
C LEU A 625 -10.45 -9.18 -5.86
N TYR A 626 -10.45 -10.33 -5.18
CA TYR A 626 -11.00 -11.57 -5.73
C TYR A 626 -12.52 -11.51 -5.92
N VAL A 627 -13.27 -10.88 -4.99
CA VAL A 627 -14.72 -10.68 -5.12
C VAL A 627 -15.04 -9.89 -6.39
N LEU A 628 -14.22 -8.89 -6.75
CA LEU A 628 -14.42 -8.12 -7.98
C LEU A 628 -14.37 -8.99 -9.25
N LYS A 629 -13.71 -10.16 -9.23
CA LYS A 629 -13.68 -11.07 -10.38
C LYS A 629 -15.07 -11.61 -10.75
N SER A 630 -15.97 -11.73 -9.78
CA SER A 630 -17.34 -12.18 -10.01
C SER A 630 -18.22 -11.19 -10.79
N LEU A 631 -17.74 -9.95 -10.97
CA LEU A 631 -18.47 -8.92 -11.70
C LEU A 631 -18.39 -9.09 -13.22
N TRP A 632 -17.51 -9.96 -13.72
CA TRP A 632 -17.23 -10.11 -15.15
C TRP A 632 -17.77 -11.42 -15.75
N ASP A 633 -18.52 -12.21 -14.96
CA ASP A 633 -19.11 -13.46 -15.45
C ASP A 633 -20.18 -13.18 -16.52
N GLU A 634 -20.24 -14.02 -17.55
CA GLU A 634 -21.30 -13.95 -18.55
C GLU A 634 -22.63 -14.44 -17.97
N PHE A 635 -23.68 -13.62 -18.09
CA PHE A 635 -25.02 -13.96 -17.62
C PHE A 635 -25.85 -14.55 -18.74
N GLY A 636 -25.92 -15.88 -18.79
CA GLY A 636 -26.69 -16.61 -19.82
C GLY A 636 -28.19 -16.75 -19.52
N TYR A 637 -28.78 -17.80 -20.11
CA TYR A 637 -30.19 -18.13 -19.92
C TYR A 637 -30.59 -18.23 -18.44
N GLY A 638 -31.76 -17.67 -18.11
CA GLY A 638 -32.30 -17.65 -16.75
C GLY A 638 -31.96 -16.39 -15.96
N TYR A 639 -31.01 -15.57 -16.40
CA TYR A 639 -30.83 -14.21 -15.88
C TYR A 639 -31.80 -13.22 -16.56
N PRO A 640 -32.04 -12.01 -15.99
CA PRO A 640 -32.84 -10.98 -16.65
C PRO A 640 -32.33 -10.66 -18.05
N THR A 641 -33.22 -10.47 -19.03
CA THR A 641 -32.84 -10.28 -20.44
C THR A 641 -31.86 -9.12 -20.66
N PHE A 642 -31.95 -8.02 -19.90
CA PHE A 642 -31.00 -6.91 -20.00
C PHE A 642 -29.58 -7.21 -19.47
N MET A 643 -29.41 -8.29 -18.71
CA MET A 643 -28.10 -8.74 -18.21
C MET A 643 -27.42 -9.70 -19.19
N GLN A 644 -28.16 -10.24 -20.16
CA GLN A 644 -27.63 -11.16 -21.16
C GLN A 644 -26.90 -10.36 -22.24
N THR A 645 -25.71 -10.81 -22.63
CA THR A 645 -24.77 -10.10 -23.52
C THR A 645 -25.02 -10.31 -25.02
N GLU A 646 -26.19 -10.86 -25.40
CA GLU A 646 -26.55 -11.15 -26.81
C GLU A 646 -27.37 -10.04 -27.50
#